data_AF-A0AAD2FQB7-F1
#
_entry.id   AF-A0AAD2FQB7-F1
#
_cell.length_a   1.000
_cell.length_b   1.000
_cell.length_c   1.000
_cell.angle_alpha   90.00
_cell.angle_beta   90.00
_cell.angle_gamma   90.00
#
_symmetry.space_group_name_H-M   'P 1'
#
loop_
_entity.id
_entity.type
_entity.pdbx_description
1 polymer ?
#
loop_
_entity_poly.entity_id
_entity_poly.type
_entity_poly.pdbx_seq_one_letter_code
_entity_poly.pdbx_strand_id
1 'polypeptide(L)'
;MFIRILISSLLLSGALSLVSFSVPQRGNAIGTPSFGELFNVVETPNKRGATVLEAPVRQDGVKLYIAIDSDSFNYKERPGNGGIRLLNYKSTQDAIDDAVRLAMGMTRKHDMFRTGFSGAKVVVDTDHANLETIDREALMKDAASALKALEGQMYTGCDLNTSDEDMDYLVEATDDKFVLAGRNSRVDTNVATASSVIGSILGVLDCMDDTDFSELTFTVQGCGKVGSTVAKELVARGAKCVQTCDLLMEATKIPGCTSIEDWTNTPCDFLVPCANSLAITENVAINFPDGLKYCVGAANSPFSSVEARLIFDARGVMHVPESISSAGAILADSVEWYDINLYQNVQPELMYGWIRDQSKAKASDLVNKADKTAKSVQAVIGDVVPNRSGDPVGKDFPEWIKENTMKTDTLIVGGGVAGTATAFSLGQRGIKTVLVEKGKSVAPADASSNGDSRMYRKMYSSEFFSRMQSQALERWDDVEKESGEKLLQENGLLFYGEDTGETVEGSVLGAKQVMENLNLPHQFYATGDAIAEKYPALSGCKGKDYSGVCEDTAGHIRASKACHAMVKAAGDTCDVHINSKIVSLDVSDSAVDGEYTVKAVKQDGTTIQAKNAVLACGPWTNDVLQMASLPRIKLDIWMVQWAHYEVDTEIGASIPQAFHFKKENGIDGGLYYIFPSSATESLESKDGKSYVKVGVDFPTFEALNSMDDFNYEGSEDVLSLMDAWVNEHLPQVGKRINAYTSPYTMTEDSYFIMDKIAPNVAIFAGGSGRGFKFGPLLGDCMSSLLHNEDGPVDLKPFSLEREALKL
;
A
#
# COMPACT_ATOMS: atom_id res chain seq x y z
N MET A 1 -12.13 -59.64 -20.15
CA MET A 1 -12.18 -60.05 -21.56
C MET A 1 -11.31 -59.05 -22.32
N PHE A 2 -10.10 -59.47 -22.74
CA PHE A 2 -9.09 -58.77 -23.58
C PHE A 2 -8.58 -57.39 -23.09
N ILE A 3 -7.29 -57.07 -22.89
CA ILE A 3 -5.98 -57.69 -23.09
C ILE A 3 -5.05 -57.15 -21.98
N ARG A 4 -4.41 -58.08 -21.25
CA ARG A 4 -3.15 -57.95 -20.52
C ARG A 4 -2.21 -58.98 -21.16
N ILE A 5 -0.92 -58.66 -21.32
CA ILE A 5 0.28 -59.55 -21.23
C ILE A 5 1.40 -59.00 -22.13
N LEU A 6 2.65 -59.14 -21.64
CA LEU A 6 3.98 -58.79 -22.18
C LEU A 6 4.38 -57.33 -21.87
N ILE A 7 5.43 -57.02 -21.08
CA ILE A 7 6.68 -57.74 -20.79
C ILE A 7 7.21 -57.34 -19.40
N SER A 8 7.61 -58.32 -18.60
CA SER A 8 8.56 -58.17 -17.48
C SER A 8 9.92 -58.70 -17.90
N SER A 9 10.96 -58.31 -17.15
CA SER A 9 12.36 -58.76 -17.12
C SER A 9 13.33 -58.18 -18.17
N LEU A 10 14.11 -57.16 -17.77
CA LEU A 10 15.54 -57.31 -17.51
C LEU A 10 16.11 -56.05 -16.83
N LEU A 11 16.46 -56.21 -15.55
CA LEU A 11 17.39 -55.36 -14.79
C LEU A 11 18.82 -55.63 -15.29
N LEU A 12 19.69 -54.64 -15.03
CA LEU A 12 21.15 -54.58 -15.22
C LEU A 12 21.64 -54.10 -16.60
N SER A 13 21.92 -52.80 -16.70
CA SER A 13 23.29 -52.25 -16.77
C SER A 13 23.30 -50.78 -17.21
N GLY A 14 24.04 -49.92 -16.51
CA GLY A 14 24.73 -48.78 -17.13
C GLY A 14 24.07 -47.40 -17.03
N ALA A 15 24.62 -46.59 -16.12
CA ALA A 15 24.80 -45.13 -16.20
C ALA A 15 23.57 -44.25 -16.59
N LEU A 16 22.93 -43.66 -15.59
CA LEU A 16 22.20 -42.39 -15.78
C LEU A 16 23.23 -41.25 -15.87
N SER A 17 23.42 -40.70 -17.06
CA SER A 17 23.99 -39.37 -17.25
C SER A 17 22.91 -38.32 -16.94
N LEU A 18 23.20 -37.44 -15.97
CA LEU A 18 22.53 -36.17 -15.77
C LEU A 18 22.52 -35.39 -17.09
N VAL A 19 21.33 -35.06 -17.60
CA VAL A 19 21.19 -34.09 -18.70
C VAL A 19 21.35 -32.71 -18.07
N SER A 20 22.59 -32.24 -17.99
CA SER A 20 22.90 -30.83 -17.83
C SER A 20 22.47 -30.10 -19.11
N PHE A 21 21.57 -29.12 -19.01
CA PHE A 21 21.39 -28.16 -20.10
C PHE A 21 22.69 -27.37 -20.26
N SER A 22 23.47 -27.74 -21.27
CA SER A 22 24.68 -27.04 -21.66
C SER A 22 24.31 -25.71 -22.33
N VAL A 23 24.71 -24.60 -21.69
CA VAL A 23 24.88 -23.29 -22.33
C VAL A 23 25.69 -23.48 -23.63
N PRO A 24 25.36 -22.81 -24.75
CA PRO A 24 26.07 -23.02 -26.01
C PRO A 24 27.55 -22.62 -25.86
N GLN A 25 28.45 -23.61 -25.88
CA GLN A 25 29.89 -23.35 -26.01
C GLN A 25 30.17 -22.78 -27.41
N ARG A 26 30.41 -21.46 -27.49
CA ARG A 26 31.01 -20.83 -28.68
C ARG A 26 32.54 -21.02 -28.65
N GLY A 27 33.03 -21.84 -29.56
CA GLY A 27 34.23 -21.65 -30.39
C GLY A 27 35.58 -21.33 -29.74
N ASN A 28 36.57 -22.17 -30.04
CA ASN A 28 37.98 -22.06 -29.65
C ASN A 28 38.66 -20.71 -29.96
N ALA A 29 39.53 -20.30 -29.02
CA ALA A 29 40.72 -19.45 -29.14
C ALA A 29 40.69 -18.33 -30.19
N ILE A 30 40.26 -17.14 -29.76
CA ILE A 30 40.53 -15.87 -30.43
C ILE A 30 41.15 -14.95 -29.38
N GLY A 31 42.30 -14.34 -29.70
CA GLY A 31 42.99 -13.40 -28.82
C GLY A 31 42.13 -12.19 -28.47
N THR A 32 42.52 -11.48 -27.40
CA THR A 32 41.99 -10.15 -27.04
C THR A 32 41.79 -9.30 -28.30
N PRO A 33 40.56 -8.83 -28.60
CA PRO A 33 40.34 -7.93 -29.73
C PRO A 33 41.20 -6.69 -29.54
N SER A 34 41.90 -6.24 -30.58
CA SER A 34 42.55 -4.93 -30.54
C SER A 34 41.47 -3.87 -30.54
N PHE A 35 41.25 -3.19 -29.41
CA PHE A 35 40.37 -2.02 -29.27
C PHE A 35 40.66 -0.88 -30.28
N GLY A 36 41.76 -0.96 -31.04
CA GLY A 36 42.43 0.13 -31.73
C GLY A 36 41.86 0.61 -33.07
N GLU A 37 40.71 0.13 -33.55
CA GLU A 37 40.07 0.72 -34.74
C GLU A 37 38.84 1.59 -34.43
N LEU A 38 38.15 1.38 -33.31
CA LEU A 38 36.93 2.12 -32.95
C LEU A 38 37.10 3.02 -31.72
N PHE A 39 37.98 2.68 -30.79
CA PHE A 39 38.15 3.39 -29.52
C PHE A 39 39.52 4.05 -29.40
N ASN A 40 39.54 5.23 -28.78
CA ASN A 40 40.77 5.82 -28.26
C ASN A 40 40.95 5.41 -26.80
N VAL A 41 42.03 4.69 -26.46
CA VAL A 41 42.30 4.28 -25.07
C VAL A 41 42.93 5.47 -24.34
N VAL A 42 42.14 6.13 -23.49
CA VAL A 42 42.55 7.36 -22.79
C VAL A 42 43.11 7.11 -21.39
N GLU A 43 42.80 5.95 -20.79
CA GLU A 43 43.41 5.50 -19.53
C GLU A 43 43.57 3.97 -19.52
N THR A 44 44.66 3.48 -18.90
CA THR A 44 44.97 2.04 -18.80
C THR A 44 44.91 1.56 -17.34
N PRO A 45 44.54 0.29 -17.11
CA PRO A 45 44.26 -0.23 -15.76
C PRO A 45 45.50 -0.22 -14.84
N ASN A 46 46.70 -0.28 -15.40
CA ASN A 46 47.96 -0.22 -14.63
C ASN A 46 48.14 1.08 -13.83
N LYS A 47 47.40 2.16 -14.15
CA LYS A 47 47.48 3.42 -13.41
C LYS A 47 46.45 3.56 -12.29
N ARG A 48 45.20 3.13 -12.52
CA ARG A 48 44.06 3.42 -11.61
C ARG A 48 43.02 2.30 -11.48
N GLY A 49 43.29 1.10 -11.99
CA GLY A 49 42.42 -0.08 -11.81
C GLY A 49 41.28 -0.24 -12.82
N ALA A 50 41.11 0.68 -13.77
CA ALA A 50 40.12 0.58 -14.85
C ALA A 50 40.72 0.97 -16.22
N THR A 51 40.15 0.41 -17.29
CA THR A 51 40.42 0.84 -18.68
C THR A 51 39.38 1.87 -19.08
N VAL A 52 39.79 3.01 -19.65
CA VAL A 52 38.86 4.01 -20.18
C VAL A 52 39.01 4.13 -21.69
N LEU A 53 37.90 3.93 -22.38
CA LEU A 53 37.75 4.00 -23.83
C LEU A 53 36.95 5.26 -24.16
N GLU A 54 37.48 6.11 -25.03
CA GLU A 54 36.72 7.19 -25.66
C GLU A 54 36.11 6.65 -26.96
N ALA A 55 34.78 6.72 -27.05
CA ALA A 55 34.03 6.30 -28.23
C ALA A 55 33.71 7.49 -29.13
N PRO A 56 33.65 7.31 -30.46
CA PRO A 56 33.27 8.36 -31.38
C PRO A 56 31.80 8.74 -31.20
N VAL A 57 31.53 10.05 -31.16
CA VAL A 57 30.19 10.64 -31.11
C VAL A 57 30.03 11.58 -32.29
N ARG A 58 28.85 11.61 -32.91
CA ARG A 58 28.56 12.44 -34.10
C ARG A 58 28.26 13.89 -33.75
N GLN A 59 27.85 14.16 -32.52
CA GLN A 59 27.49 15.50 -32.05
C GLN A 59 28.73 16.30 -31.60
N ASP A 60 28.94 17.46 -32.21
CA ASP A 60 30.02 18.38 -31.84
C ASP A 60 29.89 18.83 -30.37
N GLY A 61 31.02 18.88 -29.66
CA GLY A 61 31.06 19.26 -28.24
C GLY A 61 30.61 18.18 -27.26
N VAL A 62 30.35 16.94 -27.74
CA VAL A 62 29.97 15.81 -26.88
C VAL A 62 31.07 14.74 -26.91
N LYS A 63 31.46 14.24 -25.74
CA LYS A 63 32.44 13.15 -25.58
C LYS A 63 31.86 12.01 -24.78
N LEU A 64 32.08 10.77 -25.21
CA LEU A 64 31.58 9.56 -24.56
C LEU A 64 32.75 8.70 -24.09
N TYR A 65 32.83 8.49 -22.79
CA TYR A 65 33.82 7.65 -22.12
C TYR A 65 33.17 6.39 -21.56
N ILE A 66 33.78 5.24 -21.82
CA ILE A 66 33.41 3.94 -21.26
C ILE A 66 34.55 3.49 -20.35
N ALA A 67 34.28 3.38 -19.06
CA ALA A 67 35.20 2.82 -18.08
C ALA A 67 34.80 1.39 -17.75
N ILE A 68 35.75 0.45 -17.84
CA ILE A 68 35.56 -0.96 -17.45
C ILE A 68 36.62 -1.29 -16.40
N ASP A 69 36.17 -1.73 -15.23
CA ASP A 69 37.04 -2.08 -14.12
C ASP A 69 37.87 -3.33 -14.46
N SER A 70 39.10 -3.39 -13.96
CA SER A 70 40.03 -4.48 -14.28
C SER A 70 39.59 -5.86 -13.77
N ASP A 71 38.71 -5.95 -12.76
CA ASP A 71 38.12 -7.23 -12.38
C ASP A 71 37.15 -7.81 -13.44
N SER A 72 36.81 -7.03 -14.47
CA SER A 72 35.98 -7.45 -15.61
C SER A 72 36.73 -8.22 -16.69
N PHE A 73 38.05 -8.44 -16.58
CA PHE A 73 38.82 -9.09 -17.66
C PHE A 73 38.45 -10.57 -17.89
N ASN A 74 37.69 -11.20 -17.00
CA ASN A 74 36.95 -12.45 -17.29
C ASN A 74 35.46 -12.17 -17.60
N TYR A 75 35.21 -11.30 -18.59
CA TYR A 75 33.89 -10.77 -18.93
C TYR A 75 32.84 -11.83 -19.30
N LYS A 76 33.28 -13.04 -19.70
CA LYS A 76 32.37 -14.17 -19.99
C LYS A 76 31.68 -14.70 -18.73
N GLU A 77 32.32 -14.55 -17.57
CA GLU A 77 31.76 -14.95 -16.28
C GLU A 77 31.22 -13.75 -15.50
N ARG A 78 31.85 -12.58 -15.64
CA ARG A 78 31.49 -11.34 -14.94
C ARG A 78 31.64 -10.13 -15.87
N PRO A 79 30.63 -9.86 -16.71
CA PRO A 79 30.67 -8.66 -17.55
C PRO A 79 30.56 -7.41 -16.66
N GLY A 80 31.04 -6.29 -17.17
CA GLY A 80 30.87 -5.00 -16.51
C GLY A 80 29.40 -4.57 -16.52
N ASN A 81 28.93 -3.97 -15.43
CA ASN A 81 27.62 -3.31 -15.39
C ASN A 81 27.77 -1.90 -14.80
N GLY A 82 27.17 -0.93 -15.47
CA GLY A 82 26.87 0.38 -14.90
C GLY A 82 26.26 1.34 -15.90
N GLY A 83 25.35 2.18 -15.39
CA GLY A 83 24.52 3.05 -16.24
C GLY A 83 25.26 4.20 -16.94
N ILE A 84 24.56 4.83 -17.89
CA ILE A 84 25.03 5.99 -18.66
C ILE A 84 24.67 7.31 -17.98
N ARG A 85 25.69 8.14 -17.73
CA ARG A 85 25.57 9.45 -17.11
C ARG A 85 25.76 10.55 -18.14
N LEU A 86 24.88 11.55 -18.15
CA LEU A 86 25.08 12.80 -18.89
C LEU A 86 25.37 13.95 -17.91
N LEU A 87 26.54 14.58 -17.98
CA LEU A 87 26.88 15.68 -17.05
C LEU A 87 27.87 16.67 -17.69
N ASN A 88 27.78 17.93 -17.27
CA ASN A 88 28.77 18.95 -17.60
C ASN A 88 29.94 18.90 -16.61
N TYR A 89 31.15 18.62 -17.09
CA TYR A 89 32.37 18.60 -16.28
C TYR A 89 33.17 19.89 -16.45
N LYS A 90 34.02 20.22 -15.47
CA LYS A 90 34.89 21.41 -15.55
C LYS A 90 36.06 21.20 -16.52
N SER A 91 36.43 19.95 -16.75
CA SER A 91 37.47 19.55 -17.68
C SER A 91 37.26 18.11 -18.13
N THR A 92 37.83 17.74 -19.28
CA THR A 92 37.83 16.36 -19.76
C THR A 92 38.47 15.38 -18.77
N GLN A 93 39.48 15.82 -18.01
CA GLN A 93 40.09 14.96 -16.99
C GLN A 93 39.11 14.66 -15.86
N ASP A 94 38.26 15.61 -15.46
CA ASP A 94 37.25 15.38 -14.43
C ASP A 94 36.21 14.34 -14.88
N ALA A 95 35.84 14.34 -16.18
CA ALA A 95 34.94 13.33 -16.74
C ALA A 95 35.56 11.92 -16.72
N ILE A 96 36.83 11.80 -17.10
CA ILE A 96 37.58 10.53 -17.05
C ILE A 96 37.74 10.05 -15.61
N ASP A 97 38.08 10.96 -14.68
CA ASP A 97 38.24 10.65 -13.27
C ASP A 97 36.90 10.18 -12.65
N ASP A 98 35.78 10.79 -13.05
CA ASP A 98 34.44 10.34 -12.65
C ASP A 98 34.12 8.95 -13.20
N ALA A 99 34.40 8.70 -14.48
CA ALA A 99 34.17 7.40 -15.10
C ALA A 99 34.94 6.27 -14.39
N VAL A 100 36.23 6.47 -14.09
CA VAL A 100 37.06 5.51 -13.33
C VAL A 100 36.51 5.30 -11.93
N ARG A 101 36.24 6.39 -11.20
CA ARG A 101 35.76 6.32 -9.82
C ARG A 101 34.44 5.56 -9.72
N LEU A 102 33.51 5.82 -10.65
CA LEU A 102 32.21 5.17 -10.68
C LEU A 102 32.31 3.70 -11.10
N ALA A 103 33.12 3.35 -12.11
CA ALA A 103 33.31 1.96 -12.51
C ALA A 103 33.87 1.10 -11.35
N MET A 104 34.89 1.60 -10.65
CA MET A 104 35.43 0.92 -9.46
C MET A 104 34.39 0.83 -8.32
N GLY A 105 33.59 1.89 -8.15
CA GLY A 105 32.47 1.91 -7.21
C GLY A 105 31.43 0.83 -7.53
N MET A 106 31.13 0.62 -8.81
CA MET A 106 30.23 -0.45 -9.26
C MET A 106 30.78 -1.84 -8.95
N THR A 107 32.09 -2.10 -9.12
CA THR A 107 32.68 -3.40 -8.71
C THR A 107 32.43 -3.66 -7.22
N ARG A 108 32.67 -2.66 -6.36
CA ARG A 108 32.42 -2.79 -4.90
C ARG A 108 30.95 -3.07 -4.59
N LYS A 109 30.03 -2.40 -5.30
CA LYS A 109 28.59 -2.59 -5.15
C LYS A 109 28.17 -4.00 -5.59
N HIS A 110 28.65 -4.46 -6.75
CA HIS A 110 28.37 -5.79 -7.28
C HIS A 110 28.94 -6.91 -6.40
N ASP A 111 30.13 -6.72 -5.82
CA ASP A 111 30.73 -7.66 -4.88
C ASP A 111 29.98 -7.73 -3.55
N MET A 112 29.47 -6.60 -3.04
CA MET A 112 28.72 -6.54 -1.78
C MET A 112 27.54 -7.52 -1.73
N PHE A 113 26.94 -7.78 -2.89
CA PHE A 113 25.82 -8.70 -3.04
C PHE A 113 26.13 -9.90 -3.93
N ARG A 114 27.35 -10.10 -4.42
CA ARG A 114 27.69 -11.19 -5.37
C ARG A 114 26.68 -11.26 -6.52
N THR A 115 26.49 -10.15 -7.24
CA THR A 115 25.48 -10.04 -8.32
C THR A 115 25.82 -10.80 -9.61
N GLY A 116 27.06 -11.28 -9.75
CA GLY A 116 27.53 -11.91 -11.00
C GLY A 116 28.14 -10.92 -12.00
N PHE A 117 28.12 -9.62 -11.70
CA PHE A 117 28.75 -8.57 -12.52
C PHE A 117 30.07 -8.07 -11.91
N SER A 118 30.84 -7.37 -12.72
CA SER A 118 31.91 -6.45 -12.31
C SER A 118 31.49 -5.01 -12.62
N GLY A 119 32.32 -4.03 -12.29
CA GLY A 119 31.99 -2.61 -12.49
C GLY A 119 32.30 -2.09 -13.89
N ALA A 120 31.36 -1.34 -14.45
CA ALA A 120 31.58 -0.49 -15.61
C ALA A 120 30.87 0.86 -15.45
N LYS A 121 31.15 1.81 -16.34
CA LYS A 121 30.43 3.07 -16.42
C LYS A 121 30.48 3.69 -17.81
N VAL A 122 29.38 4.31 -18.23
CA VAL A 122 29.38 5.23 -19.37
C VAL A 122 29.21 6.67 -18.86
N VAL A 123 30.12 7.55 -19.23
CA VAL A 123 30.08 8.99 -18.92
C VAL A 123 30.07 9.77 -20.22
N VAL A 124 29.07 10.63 -20.37
CA VAL A 124 28.97 11.58 -21.48
C VAL A 124 29.21 12.98 -20.93
N ASP A 125 30.26 13.63 -21.43
CA ASP A 125 30.60 15.02 -21.17
C ASP A 125 30.09 15.89 -22.32
N THR A 126 29.28 16.89 -22.01
CA THR A 126 28.66 17.79 -22.99
C THR A 126 29.39 19.12 -23.13
N ASP A 127 30.59 19.26 -22.55
CA ASP A 127 31.46 20.44 -22.68
C ASP A 127 30.73 21.76 -22.43
N HIS A 128 29.96 21.81 -21.33
CA HIS A 128 29.14 22.94 -20.90
C HIS A 128 27.94 23.30 -21.80
N ALA A 129 27.56 22.45 -22.76
CA ALA A 129 26.33 22.65 -23.51
C ALA A 129 25.09 22.61 -22.60
N ASN A 130 24.01 23.27 -23.04
CA ASN A 130 22.71 23.09 -22.41
C ASN A 130 22.26 21.64 -22.68
N LEU A 131 22.00 20.88 -21.62
CA LEU A 131 21.59 19.47 -21.70
C LEU A 131 20.31 19.29 -22.53
N GLU A 132 19.42 20.29 -22.56
CA GLU A 132 18.19 20.28 -23.36
C GLU A 132 18.43 20.36 -24.87
N THR A 133 19.63 20.76 -25.29
CA THR A 133 20.00 20.91 -26.71
C THR A 133 20.73 19.69 -27.28
N ILE A 134 20.98 18.68 -26.44
CA ILE A 134 21.65 17.44 -26.84
C ILE A 134 20.69 16.58 -27.67
N ASP A 135 21.16 16.06 -28.81
CA ASP A 135 20.39 15.11 -29.61
C ASP A 135 20.50 13.73 -28.95
N ARG A 136 19.52 13.45 -28.08
CA ARG A 136 19.50 12.26 -27.23
C ARG A 136 19.44 10.98 -28.06
N GLU A 137 18.63 10.94 -29.10
CA GLU A 137 18.52 9.77 -29.98
C GLU A 137 19.84 9.49 -30.71
N ALA A 138 20.49 10.52 -31.27
CA ALA A 138 21.78 10.36 -31.94
C ALA A 138 22.86 9.87 -30.96
N LEU A 139 22.91 10.45 -29.76
CA LEU A 139 23.85 10.05 -28.71
C LEU A 139 23.65 8.59 -28.28
N MET A 140 22.41 8.14 -28.07
CA MET A 140 22.12 6.76 -27.70
C MET A 140 22.46 5.78 -28.82
N LYS A 141 22.32 6.15 -30.10
CA LYS A 141 22.80 5.34 -31.23
C LYS A 141 24.33 5.24 -31.30
N ASP A 142 25.05 6.28 -30.89
CA ASP A 142 26.52 6.25 -30.79
C ASP A 142 26.96 5.35 -29.63
N ALA A 143 26.31 5.47 -28.48
CA ALA A 143 26.50 4.56 -27.35
C ALA A 143 26.19 3.10 -27.73
N ALA A 144 25.11 2.84 -28.48
CA ALA A 144 24.78 1.50 -28.99
C ALA A 144 25.89 0.92 -29.87
N SER A 145 26.47 1.74 -30.75
CA SER A 145 27.58 1.32 -31.62
C SER A 145 28.81 0.91 -30.81
N ALA A 146 29.13 1.68 -29.76
CA ALA A 146 30.19 1.35 -28.82
C ALA A 146 29.91 0.04 -28.05
N LEU A 147 28.69 -0.14 -27.52
CA LEU A 147 28.30 -1.36 -26.81
C LEU A 147 28.35 -2.60 -27.70
N LYS A 148 27.89 -2.50 -28.96
CA LYS A 148 27.99 -3.60 -29.94
C LYS A 148 29.45 -4.02 -30.18
N ALA A 149 30.36 -3.05 -30.27
CA ALA A 149 31.79 -3.32 -30.44
C ALA A 149 32.47 -3.94 -29.21
N LEU A 150 31.88 -3.79 -28.02
CA LEU A 150 32.36 -4.41 -26.79
C LEU A 150 31.89 -5.87 -26.63
N GLU A 151 31.00 -6.37 -27.49
CA GLU A 151 30.57 -7.78 -27.56
C GLU A 151 30.19 -8.41 -26.19
N GLY A 152 29.42 -7.68 -25.37
CA GLY A 152 28.95 -8.16 -24.07
C GLY A 152 29.99 -8.05 -22.94
N GLN A 153 31.10 -7.34 -23.15
CA GLN A 153 32.00 -6.96 -22.06
C GLN A 153 31.35 -6.03 -21.05
N MET A 154 30.30 -5.30 -21.44
CA MET A 154 29.51 -4.50 -20.51
C MET A 154 28.02 -4.49 -20.84
N TYR A 155 27.25 -4.21 -19.80
CA TYR A 155 25.84 -3.89 -19.82
C TYR A 155 25.63 -2.51 -19.18
N THR A 156 24.62 -1.78 -19.65
CA THR A 156 24.30 -0.43 -19.16
C THR A 156 22.82 -0.29 -18.83
N GLY A 157 22.45 0.87 -18.29
CA GLY A 157 21.10 1.27 -17.93
C GLY A 157 21.07 2.78 -17.61
N CYS A 158 20.00 3.27 -16.99
CA CYS A 158 19.88 4.68 -16.59
C CYS A 158 20.90 5.09 -15.49
N ASP A 159 21.37 6.33 -15.57
CA ASP A 159 21.98 7.09 -14.47
C ASP A 159 21.63 8.59 -14.59
N LEU A 160 22.25 9.45 -13.78
CA LEU A 160 22.05 10.89 -13.71
C LEU A 160 21.90 11.56 -15.09
N ASN A 161 20.79 12.29 -15.24
CA ASN A 161 20.36 12.98 -16.46
C ASN A 161 20.14 12.07 -17.67
N THR A 162 19.79 10.81 -17.47
CA THR A 162 19.20 9.93 -18.50
C THR A 162 17.82 9.45 -18.07
N SER A 163 16.96 9.14 -19.03
CA SER A 163 15.56 8.79 -18.88
C SER A 163 15.27 7.42 -19.49
N ASP A 164 14.06 6.92 -19.23
CA ASP A 164 13.57 5.67 -19.81
C ASP A 164 13.44 5.78 -21.35
N GLU A 165 13.15 6.98 -21.86
CA GLU A 165 13.13 7.28 -23.29
C GLU A 165 14.53 7.13 -23.93
N ASP A 166 15.59 7.55 -23.22
CA ASP A 166 16.96 7.31 -23.70
C ASP A 166 17.29 5.83 -23.78
N MET A 167 16.79 5.06 -22.80
CA MET A 167 16.98 3.60 -22.80
C MET A 167 16.20 2.97 -23.94
N ASP A 168 15.02 3.47 -24.31
CA ASP A 168 14.27 2.99 -25.47
C ASP A 168 15.06 3.17 -26.78
N TYR A 169 15.68 4.34 -27.00
CA TYR A 169 16.56 4.55 -28.16
C TYR A 169 17.74 3.58 -28.16
N LEU A 170 18.33 3.36 -26.98
CA LEU A 170 19.50 2.49 -26.83
C LEU A 170 19.15 1.02 -27.05
N VAL A 171 18.04 0.54 -26.47
CA VAL A 171 17.50 -0.82 -26.61
C VAL A 171 17.16 -1.12 -28.07
N GLU A 172 16.46 -0.20 -28.75
CA GLU A 172 16.16 -0.34 -30.17
C GLU A 172 17.45 -0.41 -31.00
N ALA A 173 18.40 0.50 -30.76
CA ALA A 173 19.65 0.55 -31.48
C ALA A 173 20.57 -0.64 -31.19
N THR A 174 20.38 -1.35 -30.08
CA THR A 174 21.17 -2.53 -29.67
C THR A 174 20.53 -3.89 -29.98
N ASP A 175 19.33 -3.90 -30.59
CA ASP A 175 18.55 -5.11 -30.83
C ASP A 175 18.23 -5.86 -29.51
N ASP A 176 17.79 -5.11 -28.49
CA ASP A 176 17.47 -5.58 -27.13
C ASP A 176 18.64 -6.25 -26.37
N LYS A 177 19.88 -5.86 -26.70
CA LYS A 177 21.10 -6.40 -26.06
C LYS A 177 21.84 -5.33 -25.28
N PHE A 178 22.61 -5.75 -24.28
CA PHE A 178 23.53 -4.88 -23.52
C PHE A 178 22.88 -3.76 -22.68
N VAL A 179 21.55 -3.71 -22.62
CA VAL A 179 20.80 -2.80 -21.72
C VAL A 179 20.02 -3.66 -20.74
N LEU A 180 20.21 -3.39 -19.44
CA LEU A 180 19.46 -3.99 -18.34
C LEU A 180 18.35 -3.03 -17.91
N ALA A 181 17.27 -3.60 -17.38
CA ALA A 181 16.01 -2.91 -17.11
C ALA A 181 15.56 -2.05 -18.30
N GLY A 182 15.72 -2.62 -19.51
CA GLY A 182 15.43 -1.95 -20.76
C GLY A 182 13.92 -1.79 -21.02
N ARG A 183 13.57 -1.68 -22.30
CA ARG A 183 12.21 -1.38 -22.75
C ARG A 183 11.16 -2.34 -22.16
N ASN A 184 10.05 -1.78 -21.69
CA ASN A 184 8.93 -2.50 -21.06
C ASN A 184 9.27 -3.23 -19.74
N SER A 185 10.34 -2.85 -19.04
CA SER A 185 10.55 -3.37 -17.69
C SER A 185 9.38 -3.00 -16.79
N ARG A 186 8.83 -3.99 -16.08
CA ARG A 186 7.83 -3.77 -15.03
C ARG A 186 8.48 -3.26 -13.73
N VAL A 187 9.77 -3.50 -13.57
CA VAL A 187 10.55 -3.12 -12.38
C VAL A 187 11.17 -1.75 -12.63
N ASP A 188 10.72 -0.74 -11.89
CA ASP A 188 11.32 0.59 -11.87
C ASP A 188 12.59 0.57 -11.02
N THR A 189 13.74 0.79 -11.65
CA THR A 189 15.06 0.80 -11.00
C THR A 189 15.22 1.94 -9.98
N ASN A 190 14.43 3.01 -10.08
CA ASN A 190 14.38 4.07 -9.07
C ASN A 190 13.68 3.61 -7.80
N VAL A 191 12.55 2.89 -7.94
CA VAL A 191 11.82 2.29 -6.81
C VAL A 191 12.63 1.15 -6.19
N ALA A 192 13.32 0.35 -7.01
CA ALA A 192 14.28 -0.64 -6.54
C ALA A 192 15.36 0.00 -5.67
N THR A 193 15.98 1.08 -6.16
CA THR A 193 17.02 1.82 -5.41
C THR A 193 16.46 2.45 -4.13
N ALA A 194 15.28 3.07 -4.18
CA ALA A 194 14.60 3.58 -2.99
C ALA A 194 14.32 2.45 -1.97
N SER A 195 13.93 1.27 -2.44
CA SER A 195 13.69 0.10 -1.59
C SER A 195 14.96 -0.37 -0.89
N SER A 196 16.13 -0.28 -1.53
CA SER A 196 17.41 -0.55 -0.87
C SER A 196 17.78 0.49 0.21
N VAL A 197 17.43 1.76 0.01
CA VAL A 197 17.62 2.82 1.03
C VAL A 197 16.73 2.53 2.23
N ILE A 198 15.44 2.26 1.99
CA ILE A 198 14.48 1.91 3.05
C ILE A 198 14.91 0.64 3.77
N GLY A 199 15.30 -0.41 3.05
CA GLY A 199 15.84 -1.63 3.63
C GLY A 199 17.03 -1.36 4.54
N SER A 200 17.97 -0.52 4.08
CA SER A 200 19.13 -0.15 4.88
C SER A 200 18.75 0.63 6.15
N ILE A 201 17.81 1.57 6.07
CA ILE A 201 17.28 2.29 7.26
C ILE A 201 16.67 1.29 8.25
N LEU A 202 15.83 0.37 7.78
CA LEU A 202 15.26 -0.69 8.62
C LEU A 202 16.35 -1.59 9.23
N GLY A 203 17.42 -1.86 8.48
CA GLY A 203 18.53 -2.68 8.97
C GLY A 203 19.32 -1.99 10.09
N VAL A 204 19.45 -0.66 10.05
CA VAL A 204 19.99 0.13 11.17
C VAL A 204 19.04 0.06 12.36
N LEU A 205 17.72 0.18 12.14
CA LEU A 205 16.71 0.16 13.20
C LEU A 205 16.65 -1.19 13.94
N ASP A 206 16.81 -2.30 13.23
CA ASP A 206 16.92 -3.64 13.85
C ASP A 206 18.09 -3.78 14.85
N CYS A 207 19.06 -2.85 14.80
CA CYS A 207 20.19 -2.79 15.72
C CYS A 207 20.00 -1.77 16.85
N MET A 208 18.90 -1.01 16.87
CA MET A 208 18.58 -0.06 17.93
C MET A 208 17.68 -0.71 18.98
N ASP A 209 17.89 -0.36 20.24
CA ASP A 209 17.00 -0.79 21.33
C ASP A 209 15.70 0.04 21.29
N ASP A 210 14.55 -0.66 21.20
CA ASP A 210 13.18 -0.16 21.41
C ASP A 210 12.85 1.21 20.76
N THR A 211 13.38 1.50 19.57
CA THR A 211 13.12 2.77 18.87
C THR A 211 11.94 2.63 17.90
N ASP A 212 10.85 3.36 18.16
CA ASP A 212 9.71 3.41 17.25
C ASP A 212 10.01 4.35 16.07
N PHE A 213 9.65 3.89 14.87
CA PHE A 213 9.74 4.68 13.64
C PHE A 213 8.99 6.01 13.75
N SER A 214 7.90 6.04 14.54
CA SER A 214 7.07 7.22 14.77
C SER A 214 7.75 8.35 15.55
N GLU A 215 8.93 8.08 16.14
CA GLU A 215 9.72 9.07 16.88
C GLU A 215 10.82 9.71 16.02
N LEU A 216 11.12 9.14 14.85
CA LEU A 216 12.28 9.47 14.04
C LEU A 216 12.05 10.61 13.06
N THR A 217 13.10 11.43 12.89
CA THR A 217 13.13 12.55 11.94
C THR A 217 14.13 12.30 10.82
N PHE A 218 13.72 12.57 9.58
CA PHE A 218 14.52 12.32 8.37
C PHE A 218 14.68 13.60 7.56
N THR A 219 15.89 13.87 7.05
CA THR A 219 16.12 14.88 6.01
C THR A 219 16.54 14.21 4.72
N VAL A 220 15.69 14.27 3.70
CA VAL A 220 15.94 13.76 2.35
C VAL A 220 16.50 14.89 1.49
N GLN A 221 17.76 14.74 1.08
CA GLN A 221 18.46 15.68 0.20
C GLN A 221 18.40 15.17 -1.24
N GLY A 222 17.73 15.90 -2.13
CA GLY A 222 17.42 15.48 -3.49
C GLY A 222 16.06 14.79 -3.57
N CYS A 223 15.13 15.40 -4.30
CA CYS A 223 13.75 14.96 -4.50
C CYS A 223 13.48 14.50 -5.94
N GLY A 224 14.51 13.97 -6.61
CA GLY A 224 14.35 13.23 -7.87
C GLY A 224 13.55 11.93 -7.71
N LYS A 225 13.49 11.08 -8.75
CA LYS A 225 12.71 9.82 -8.74
C LYS A 225 12.98 8.94 -7.50
N VAL A 226 14.25 8.77 -7.11
CA VAL A 226 14.63 7.96 -5.94
C VAL A 226 14.27 8.66 -4.63
N GLY A 227 14.76 9.88 -4.42
CA GLY A 227 14.57 10.59 -3.14
C GLY A 227 13.11 10.89 -2.82
N SER A 228 12.30 11.23 -3.83
CA SER A 228 10.86 11.41 -3.63
C SER A 228 10.14 10.11 -3.26
N THR A 229 10.56 8.98 -3.83
CA THR A 229 10.05 7.65 -3.44
C THR A 229 10.45 7.30 -2.00
N VAL A 230 11.70 7.55 -1.61
CA VAL A 230 12.15 7.36 -0.22
C VAL A 230 11.31 8.22 0.74
N ALA A 231 11.12 9.51 0.44
CA ALA A 231 10.33 10.40 1.28
C ALA A 231 8.88 9.90 1.48
N LYS A 232 8.22 9.47 0.40
CA LYS A 232 6.86 8.87 0.46
C LYS A 232 6.82 7.61 1.33
N GLU A 233 7.80 6.73 1.18
CA GLU A 233 7.90 5.49 1.96
C GLU A 233 8.17 5.74 3.46
N LEU A 234 8.93 6.79 3.79
CA LEU A 234 9.15 7.23 5.18
C LEU A 234 7.86 7.79 5.80
N VAL A 235 7.12 8.63 5.06
CA VAL A 235 5.80 9.14 5.49
C VAL A 235 4.81 7.99 5.69
N ALA A 236 4.73 7.06 4.75
CA ALA A 236 3.82 5.91 4.80
C ALA A 236 4.09 5.00 6.02
N ARG A 237 5.34 4.93 6.49
CA ARG A 237 5.72 4.21 7.73
C ARG A 237 5.46 4.99 9.00
N GLY A 238 5.00 6.23 8.90
CA GLY A 238 4.61 7.06 10.03
C GLY A 238 5.77 7.76 10.71
N ALA A 239 6.86 8.08 9.99
CA ALA A 239 7.94 8.91 10.54
C ALA A 239 7.39 10.18 11.21
N LYS A 240 8.03 10.61 12.31
CA LYS A 240 7.65 11.83 13.04
C LYS A 240 7.66 13.06 12.13
N CYS A 241 8.71 13.17 11.32
CA CYS A 241 8.89 14.25 10.36
C CYS A 241 9.79 13.79 9.23
N VAL A 242 9.39 14.10 7.99
CA VAL A 242 10.21 13.92 6.79
C VAL A 242 10.41 15.28 6.15
N GLN A 243 11.64 15.75 6.14
CA GLN A 243 12.05 17.03 5.58
C GLN A 243 12.65 16.81 4.20
N THR A 244 12.27 17.63 3.22
CA THR A 244 12.65 17.45 1.81
C THR A 244 13.36 18.70 1.28
N CYS A 245 14.53 18.51 0.69
CA CYS A 245 15.34 19.59 0.11
C CYS A 245 15.74 19.25 -1.33
N ASP A 246 15.63 20.21 -2.24
CA ASP A 246 16.06 20.07 -3.64
C ASP A 246 16.44 21.43 -4.22
N LEU A 247 17.23 21.43 -5.31
CA LEU A 247 17.51 22.64 -6.10
C LEU A 247 16.22 23.21 -6.71
N LEU A 248 15.26 22.35 -7.04
CA LEU A 248 13.94 22.71 -7.54
C LEU A 248 12.93 22.64 -6.39
N MET A 249 12.57 23.81 -5.82
CA MET A 249 11.67 23.89 -4.67
C MET A 249 10.35 23.14 -4.88
N GLU A 250 9.80 23.13 -6.10
CA GLU A 250 8.56 22.42 -6.41
C GLU A 250 8.67 20.90 -6.19
N ALA A 251 9.84 20.30 -6.47
CA ALA A 251 10.07 18.87 -6.27
C ALA A 251 10.02 18.45 -4.80
N THR A 252 10.19 19.39 -3.87
CA THR A 252 10.15 19.14 -2.42
C THR A 252 8.73 19.02 -1.88
N LYS A 253 7.70 19.45 -2.61
CA LYS A 253 6.28 19.45 -2.21
C LYS A 253 5.65 18.07 -2.29
N ILE A 254 6.15 17.16 -1.47
CA ILE A 254 5.67 15.78 -1.37
C ILE A 254 4.62 15.72 -0.24
N PRO A 255 3.42 15.14 -0.48
CA PRO A 255 2.41 15.00 0.56
C PRO A 255 2.96 14.36 1.85
N GLY A 256 2.71 14.98 3.00
CA GLY A 256 3.20 14.55 4.31
C GLY A 256 4.65 14.94 4.64
N CYS A 257 5.38 15.57 3.72
CA CYS A 257 6.73 16.08 3.96
C CYS A 257 6.74 17.58 4.28
N THR A 258 7.78 18.02 4.98
CA THR A 258 8.09 19.44 5.21
C THR A 258 9.18 19.90 4.24
N SER A 259 8.81 20.76 3.30
CA SER A 259 9.76 21.38 2.37
C SER A 259 10.72 22.33 3.11
N ILE A 260 12.02 22.23 2.82
CA ILE A 260 13.08 23.05 3.42
C ILE A 260 14.06 23.59 2.36
N GLU A 261 14.65 24.76 2.64
CA GLU A 261 15.62 25.41 1.71
C GLU A 261 17.06 24.91 1.90
N ASP A 262 17.48 24.65 3.14
CA ASP A 262 18.86 24.30 3.47
C ASP A 262 18.94 23.04 4.36
N TRP A 263 19.31 21.92 3.74
CA TRP A 263 19.51 20.66 4.45
C TRP A 263 20.77 20.67 5.33
N THR A 264 21.76 21.54 5.10
CA THR A 264 23.05 21.52 5.81
C THR A 264 22.96 22.01 7.25
N ASN A 265 21.90 22.77 7.58
CA ASN A 265 21.62 23.31 8.91
C ASN A 265 20.30 22.79 9.51
N THR A 266 19.73 21.72 8.94
CA THR A 266 18.44 21.18 9.41
C THR A 266 18.65 20.00 10.37
N PRO A 267 18.18 20.08 11.64
CA PRO A 267 18.29 18.97 12.59
C PRO A 267 17.46 17.75 12.18
N CYS A 268 18.04 16.57 12.24
CA CYS A 268 17.37 15.28 12.01
C CYS A 268 18.13 14.13 12.65
N ASP A 269 17.48 12.97 12.83
CA ASP A 269 18.13 11.73 13.26
C ASP A 269 18.86 11.06 12.08
N PHE A 270 18.24 11.09 10.90
CA PHE A 270 18.72 10.50 9.65
C PHE A 270 18.90 11.54 8.55
N LEU A 271 20.12 11.66 8.04
CA LEU A 271 20.40 12.32 6.77
C LEU A 271 20.32 11.29 5.63
N VAL A 272 19.53 11.58 4.61
CA VAL A 272 19.25 10.68 3.47
C VAL A 272 19.69 11.38 2.17
N PRO A 273 20.99 11.33 1.82
CA PRO A 273 21.51 11.97 0.60
C PRO A 273 21.11 11.19 -0.65
N CYS A 274 20.38 11.82 -1.56
CA CYS A 274 19.80 11.24 -2.78
C CYS A 274 20.07 12.07 -4.05
N ALA A 275 20.94 13.09 -3.99
CA ALA A 275 21.29 13.93 -5.14
C ALA A 275 22.72 13.67 -5.66
N ASN A 276 23.54 14.72 -5.75
CA ASN A 276 24.88 14.71 -6.32
C ASN A 276 25.93 14.03 -5.41
N SER A 277 26.96 13.47 -6.05
CA SER A 277 28.17 13.02 -5.36
C SER A 277 28.86 14.20 -4.66
N LEU A 278 29.63 13.89 -3.62
CA LEU A 278 30.55 14.79 -2.92
C LEU A 278 29.87 15.97 -2.21
N ALA A 279 28.57 15.88 -1.92
CA ALA A 279 27.79 16.96 -1.30
C ALA A 279 28.16 17.21 0.17
N ILE A 280 28.61 16.18 0.90
CA ILE A 280 29.04 16.29 2.29
C ILE A 280 30.52 16.67 2.32
N THR A 281 30.77 17.98 2.37
CA THR A 281 32.12 18.53 2.52
C THR A 281 32.60 18.49 3.96
N GLU A 282 33.89 18.75 4.20
CA GLU A 282 34.44 18.91 5.56
C GLU A 282 33.69 20.01 6.33
N ASN A 283 33.33 21.11 5.65
CA ASN A 283 32.57 22.19 6.27
C ASN A 283 31.16 21.76 6.66
N VAL A 284 30.47 21.00 5.81
CA VAL A 284 29.17 20.41 6.16
C VAL A 284 29.36 19.44 7.33
N ALA A 285 30.38 18.59 7.27
CA ALA A 285 30.64 17.59 8.29
C ALA A 285 30.91 18.20 9.68
N ILE A 286 31.62 19.33 9.74
CA ILE A 286 31.92 20.06 10.98
C ILE A 286 30.67 20.76 11.52
N ASN A 287 29.90 21.42 10.66
CA ASN A 287 28.86 22.35 11.09
C ASN A 287 27.44 21.77 11.10
N PHE A 288 27.24 20.53 10.62
CA PHE A 288 25.91 19.91 10.62
C PHE A 288 25.32 19.92 12.04
N PRO A 289 24.02 20.18 12.25
CA PRO A 289 23.43 20.25 13.59
C PRO A 289 23.68 19.00 14.45
N ASP A 290 23.70 19.20 15.76
CA ASP A 290 23.73 18.10 16.72
C ASP A 290 22.43 17.30 16.68
N GLY A 291 22.51 16.00 16.98
CA GLY A 291 21.38 15.06 16.92
C GLY A 291 21.38 14.14 15.70
N LEU A 292 22.17 14.44 14.66
CA LEU A 292 22.41 13.52 13.55
C LEU A 292 23.08 12.24 14.06
N LYS A 293 22.44 11.10 13.81
CA LYS A 293 22.97 9.77 14.20
C LYS A 293 23.32 8.93 12.99
N TYR A 294 22.59 9.07 11.90
CA TYR A 294 22.70 8.17 10.76
C TYR A 294 22.76 8.91 9.43
N CYS A 295 23.60 8.42 8.52
CA CYS A 295 23.64 8.85 7.12
C CYS A 295 23.40 7.63 6.23
N VAL A 296 22.23 7.56 5.59
CA VAL A 296 21.79 6.41 4.78
C VAL A 296 21.05 6.93 3.57
N GLY A 297 21.66 6.88 2.39
CA GLY A 297 21.08 7.48 1.19
C GLY A 297 21.43 6.77 -0.11
N ALA A 298 20.94 7.32 -1.21
CA ALA A 298 21.14 6.78 -2.55
C ALA A 298 22.37 7.38 -3.29
N ALA A 299 22.85 8.55 -2.86
CA ALA A 299 23.91 9.28 -3.55
C ALA A 299 25.20 8.45 -3.63
N ASN A 300 25.76 8.32 -4.83
CA ASN A 300 27.04 7.64 -5.02
C ASN A 300 28.17 8.55 -4.51
N SER A 301 29.01 8.05 -3.59
CA SER A 301 30.09 8.80 -2.94
C SER A 301 29.62 10.15 -2.35
N PRO A 302 28.82 10.14 -1.26
CA PRO A 302 28.22 11.37 -0.72
C PRO A 302 29.25 12.32 -0.08
N PHE A 303 30.41 11.81 0.37
CA PHE A 303 31.48 12.61 1.00
C PHE A 303 32.48 13.14 -0.02
N SER A 304 32.89 14.40 0.11
CA SER A 304 33.90 15.02 -0.77
C SER A 304 35.31 14.46 -0.59
N SER A 305 35.61 13.95 0.60
CA SER A 305 36.94 13.47 0.99
C SER A 305 36.85 12.41 2.09
N VAL A 306 37.97 11.74 2.34
CA VAL A 306 38.10 10.81 3.47
C VAL A 306 38.01 11.58 4.79
N GLU A 307 38.55 12.80 4.84
CA GLU A 307 38.53 13.70 5.98
C GLU A 307 37.09 14.09 6.37
N ALA A 308 36.24 14.44 5.40
CA ALA A 308 34.83 14.74 5.64
C ALA A 308 34.11 13.56 6.31
N ARG A 309 34.42 12.34 5.87
CA ARG A 309 33.87 11.12 6.47
C ARG A 309 34.41 10.88 7.89
N LEU A 310 35.71 11.04 8.12
CA LEU A 310 36.31 10.85 9.43
C LEU A 310 35.75 11.84 10.47
N ILE A 311 35.36 13.05 10.04
CA ILE A 311 34.70 14.03 10.91
C ILE A 311 33.31 13.51 11.34
N PHE A 312 32.50 12.96 10.44
CA PHE A 312 31.22 12.33 10.78
C PHE A 312 31.41 11.13 11.73
N ASP A 313 32.36 10.25 11.45
CA ASP A 313 32.67 9.11 12.31
C ASP A 313 33.09 9.58 13.73
N ALA A 314 33.91 10.64 13.83
CA ALA A 314 34.34 11.22 15.11
C ALA A 314 33.20 11.89 15.89
N ARG A 315 32.13 12.32 15.21
CA ARG A 315 30.90 12.83 15.81
C ARG A 315 29.92 11.73 16.22
N GLY A 316 30.25 10.46 15.96
CA GLY A 316 29.37 9.32 16.23
C GLY A 316 28.26 9.13 15.19
N VAL A 317 28.38 9.75 14.00
CA VAL A 317 27.41 9.57 12.91
C VAL A 317 27.73 8.27 12.16
N MET A 318 26.80 7.32 12.21
CA MET A 318 26.91 6.03 11.53
C MET A 318 26.45 6.16 10.07
N HIS A 319 27.37 5.99 9.12
CA HIS A 319 27.05 5.99 7.69
C HIS A 319 26.98 4.57 7.11
N VAL A 320 25.84 4.21 6.53
CA VAL A 320 25.68 2.99 5.72
C VAL A 320 26.10 3.30 4.29
N PRO A 321 27.17 2.67 3.76
CA PRO A 321 27.68 3.00 2.44
C PRO A 321 26.68 2.72 1.31
N GLU A 322 26.79 3.50 0.24
CA GLU A 322 26.00 3.37 -0.98
C GLU A 322 26.15 1.99 -1.65
N SER A 323 27.25 1.28 -1.37
CA SER A 323 27.43 -0.11 -1.80
C SER A 323 26.38 -1.06 -1.22
N ILE A 324 25.67 -0.65 -0.17
CA ILE A 324 24.54 -1.35 0.48
C ILE A 324 23.24 -0.57 0.25
N SER A 325 23.25 0.73 0.55
CA SER A 325 22.04 1.56 0.59
C SER A 325 21.48 1.97 -0.75
N SER A 326 22.24 1.83 -1.84
CA SER A 326 21.78 2.15 -3.20
C SER A 326 22.01 1.01 -4.20
N ALA A 327 21.87 -0.23 -3.71
CA ALA A 327 22.10 -1.45 -4.47
C ALA A 327 20.88 -1.98 -5.23
N GLY A 328 19.71 -1.35 -5.09
CA GLY A 328 18.46 -1.89 -5.61
C GLY A 328 18.45 -2.18 -7.11
N ALA A 329 18.92 -1.25 -7.95
CA ALA A 329 19.00 -1.48 -9.39
C ALA A 329 19.87 -2.71 -9.73
N ILE A 330 21.07 -2.82 -9.15
CA ILE A 330 21.99 -3.93 -9.46
C ILE A 330 21.51 -5.30 -8.95
N LEU A 331 20.64 -5.30 -7.94
CA LEU A 331 19.99 -6.52 -7.45
C LEU A 331 18.92 -6.97 -8.46
N ALA A 332 18.11 -6.05 -8.96
CA ALA A 332 17.13 -6.31 -10.02
C ALA A 332 17.84 -6.80 -11.30
N ASP A 333 18.92 -6.13 -11.71
CA ASP A 333 19.79 -6.52 -12.83
C ASP A 333 20.31 -7.96 -12.69
N SER A 334 20.67 -8.37 -11.46
CA SER A 334 21.13 -9.73 -11.19
C SER A 334 20.02 -10.75 -11.47
N VAL A 335 18.78 -10.47 -11.08
CA VAL A 335 17.64 -11.35 -11.39
C VAL A 335 17.40 -11.39 -12.90
N GLU A 336 17.34 -10.24 -13.55
CA GLU A 336 17.13 -10.13 -15.00
C GLU A 336 18.14 -10.96 -15.79
N TRP A 337 19.42 -10.88 -15.39
CA TRP A 337 20.51 -11.57 -16.05
C TRP A 337 20.43 -13.10 -15.92
N TYR A 338 20.01 -13.61 -14.76
CA TYR A 338 19.97 -15.05 -14.50
C TYR A 338 18.62 -15.70 -14.81
N ASP A 339 17.52 -14.93 -14.77
CA ASP A 339 16.17 -15.39 -15.11
C ASP A 339 15.31 -14.25 -15.68
N ILE A 340 15.55 -13.94 -16.97
CA ILE A 340 14.80 -12.91 -17.70
C ILE A 340 13.29 -13.20 -17.74
N ASN A 341 12.88 -14.47 -17.77
CA ASN A 341 11.46 -14.84 -17.82
C ASN A 341 10.79 -14.51 -16.49
N LEU A 342 11.42 -14.82 -15.36
CA LEU A 342 10.93 -14.41 -14.04
C LEU A 342 10.88 -12.88 -13.96
N TYR A 343 11.96 -12.19 -14.32
CA TYR A 343 12.03 -10.73 -14.26
C TYR A 343 10.92 -10.04 -15.06
N GLN A 344 10.61 -10.52 -16.27
CA GLN A 344 9.57 -9.93 -17.12
C GLN A 344 8.14 -10.18 -16.63
N ASN A 345 7.91 -11.23 -15.84
CA ASN A 345 6.58 -11.65 -15.39
C ASN A 345 6.32 -11.43 -13.90
N VAL A 346 7.32 -11.00 -13.13
CA VAL A 346 7.17 -10.77 -11.70
C VAL A 346 6.28 -9.55 -11.42
N GLN A 347 5.48 -9.63 -10.35
CA GLN A 347 4.87 -8.43 -9.78
C GLN A 347 5.97 -7.57 -9.14
N PRO A 348 6.13 -6.29 -9.51
CA PRO A 348 7.28 -5.48 -9.09
C PRO A 348 7.48 -5.41 -7.57
N GLU A 349 6.41 -5.45 -6.78
CA GLU A 349 6.48 -5.35 -5.32
C GLU A 349 7.18 -6.55 -4.69
N LEU A 350 7.14 -7.75 -5.30
CA LEU A 350 7.96 -8.89 -4.87
C LEU A 350 9.45 -8.55 -4.99
N MET A 351 9.85 -7.94 -6.11
CA MET A 351 11.23 -7.53 -6.34
C MET A 351 11.67 -6.46 -5.33
N TYR A 352 10.81 -5.46 -5.10
CA TYR A 352 11.10 -4.38 -4.15
C TYR A 352 11.18 -4.89 -2.70
N GLY A 353 10.30 -5.82 -2.31
CA GLY A 353 10.36 -6.51 -1.02
C GLY A 353 11.67 -7.26 -0.83
N TRP A 354 12.05 -8.09 -1.81
CA TRP A 354 13.31 -8.82 -1.78
C TRP A 354 14.53 -7.91 -1.68
N ILE A 355 14.59 -6.86 -2.49
CA ILE A 355 15.66 -5.86 -2.46
C ILE A 355 15.75 -5.19 -1.08
N ARG A 356 14.61 -4.84 -0.50
CA ARG A 356 14.52 -4.26 0.83
C ARG A 356 15.13 -5.19 1.86
N ASP A 357 14.81 -6.49 1.81
CA ASP A 357 15.34 -7.51 2.73
C ASP A 357 16.85 -7.75 2.53
N GLN A 358 17.34 -7.77 1.29
CA GLN A 358 18.77 -7.92 1.00
C GLN A 358 19.58 -6.76 1.62
N SER A 359 19.15 -5.52 1.37
CA SER A 359 19.81 -4.35 1.94
C SER A 359 19.64 -4.26 3.46
N LYS A 360 18.47 -4.65 3.98
CA LYS A 360 18.19 -4.72 5.43
C LYS A 360 19.17 -5.65 6.13
N ALA A 361 19.24 -6.90 5.70
CA ALA A 361 20.14 -7.89 6.29
C ALA A 361 21.61 -7.43 6.24
N LYS A 362 22.02 -6.83 5.12
CA LYS A 362 23.41 -6.35 4.95
C LYS A 362 23.73 -5.15 5.83
N ALA A 363 22.80 -4.19 5.94
CA ALA A 363 22.97 -3.04 6.82
C ALA A 363 22.98 -3.46 8.30
N SER A 364 22.10 -4.37 8.73
CA SER A 364 22.11 -4.90 10.10
C SER A 364 23.41 -5.63 10.43
N ASP A 365 23.95 -6.46 9.52
CA ASP A 365 25.24 -7.14 9.75
C ASP A 365 26.38 -6.12 9.89
N LEU A 366 26.40 -5.09 9.05
CA LEU A 366 27.39 -4.02 9.11
C LEU A 366 27.33 -3.25 10.43
N VAL A 367 26.13 -2.79 10.83
CA VAL A 367 25.93 -2.00 12.05
C VAL A 367 26.29 -2.83 13.27
N ASN A 368 25.82 -4.08 13.35
CA ASN A 368 26.18 -5.00 14.44
C ASN A 368 27.69 -5.19 14.57
N LYS A 369 28.42 -5.33 13.45
CA LYS A 369 29.88 -5.48 13.48
C LYS A 369 30.58 -4.19 13.89
N ALA A 370 30.14 -3.04 13.38
CA ALA A 370 30.73 -1.74 13.72
C ALA A 370 30.56 -1.45 15.23
N ASP A 371 29.34 -1.63 15.75
CA ASP A 371 28.98 -1.32 17.13
C ASP A 371 29.62 -2.29 18.13
N LYS A 372 29.48 -3.61 17.93
CA LYS A 372 30.07 -4.63 18.84
C LYS A 372 31.59 -4.60 18.89
N THR A 373 32.25 -4.02 17.89
CA THR A 373 33.72 -3.92 17.85
C THR A 373 34.25 -2.53 18.17
N ALA A 374 33.38 -1.54 18.41
CA ALA A 374 33.74 -0.12 18.55
C ALA A 374 34.65 0.37 17.41
N LYS A 375 34.39 -0.12 16.19
CA LYS A 375 35.14 0.23 14.98
C LYS A 375 34.30 1.11 14.08
N SER A 376 34.96 1.97 13.31
CA SER A 376 34.27 2.69 12.23
C SER A 376 33.74 1.71 11.18
N VAL A 377 32.66 2.09 10.50
CA VAL A 377 32.11 1.34 9.37
C VAL A 377 33.18 0.99 8.33
N GLN A 378 34.09 1.92 8.06
CA GLN A 378 35.16 1.71 7.08
C GLN A 378 36.11 0.56 7.47
N ALA A 379 36.29 0.31 8.77
CA ALA A 379 37.15 -0.76 9.27
C ALA A 379 36.48 -2.14 9.22
N VAL A 380 35.15 -2.21 9.08
CA VAL A 380 34.39 -3.48 9.08
C VAL A 380 33.64 -3.74 7.76
N ILE A 381 33.60 -2.79 6.83
CA ILE A 381 32.86 -2.94 5.56
C ILE A 381 33.34 -4.15 4.73
N GLY A 382 34.62 -4.50 4.81
CA GLY A 382 35.17 -5.70 4.15
C GLY A 382 34.65 -7.01 4.76
N ASP A 383 34.26 -7.01 6.03
CA ASP A 383 33.82 -8.20 6.76
C ASP A 383 32.39 -8.62 6.38
N VAL A 384 31.63 -7.74 5.70
CA VAL A 384 30.25 -8.01 5.24
C VAL A 384 30.17 -8.32 3.74
N VAL A 385 31.30 -8.23 3.03
CA VAL A 385 31.41 -8.61 1.62
C VAL A 385 31.48 -10.14 1.55
N PRO A 386 30.54 -10.81 0.84
CA PRO A 386 30.56 -12.26 0.71
C PRO A 386 31.76 -12.74 -0.12
N ASN A 387 32.12 -14.01 0.03
CA ASN A 387 33.08 -14.63 -0.88
C ASN A 387 32.49 -14.65 -2.30
N ARG A 388 33.30 -14.29 -3.30
CA ARG A 388 32.95 -14.36 -4.72
C ARG A 388 32.58 -15.78 -5.18
N SER A 389 33.00 -16.83 -4.47
CA SER A 389 32.58 -18.21 -4.75
C SER A 389 31.10 -18.43 -4.40
N GLY A 390 30.33 -19.04 -5.30
CA GLY A 390 28.94 -19.45 -5.09
C GLY A 390 27.97 -18.84 -6.10
N ASP A 391 26.69 -19.17 -5.93
CA ASP A 391 25.65 -18.70 -6.86
C ASP A 391 25.36 -17.21 -6.70
N PRO A 392 25.18 -16.47 -7.81
CA PRO A 392 24.84 -15.06 -7.77
C PRO A 392 23.50 -14.79 -7.08
N VAL A 393 23.39 -13.67 -6.36
CA VAL A 393 22.22 -13.35 -5.52
C VAL A 393 20.89 -13.31 -6.28
N GLY A 394 20.90 -12.93 -7.56
CA GLY A 394 19.70 -12.96 -8.40
C GLY A 394 19.04 -14.35 -8.49
N LYS A 395 19.80 -15.43 -8.28
CA LYS A 395 19.27 -16.81 -8.24
C LYS A 395 18.58 -17.16 -6.93
N ASP A 396 18.74 -16.36 -5.88
CA ASP A 396 18.10 -16.59 -4.58
C ASP A 396 16.65 -16.07 -4.56
N PHE A 397 16.29 -15.20 -5.50
CA PHE A 397 14.97 -14.55 -5.55
C PHE A 397 13.77 -15.51 -5.64
N PRO A 398 13.78 -16.60 -6.43
CA PRO A 398 12.69 -17.56 -6.45
C PRO A 398 12.43 -18.23 -5.09
N GLU A 399 13.49 -18.56 -4.35
CA GLU A 399 13.35 -19.15 -3.01
C GLU A 399 12.82 -18.10 -2.02
N TRP A 400 13.28 -16.84 -2.12
CA TRP A 400 12.72 -15.76 -1.30
C TRP A 400 11.21 -15.57 -1.53
N ILE A 401 10.72 -15.63 -2.77
CA ILE A 401 9.28 -15.56 -3.07
C ILE A 401 8.54 -16.69 -2.34
N LYS A 402 9.10 -17.91 -2.37
CA LYS A 402 8.50 -19.09 -1.73
C LYS A 402 8.50 -18.97 -0.21
N GLU A 403 9.57 -18.48 0.40
CA GLU A 403 9.69 -18.24 1.85
C GLU A 403 8.74 -17.12 2.33
N ASN A 404 8.45 -16.15 1.46
CA ASN A 404 7.58 -15.00 1.74
C ASN A 404 6.15 -15.17 1.17
N THR A 405 5.75 -16.42 0.89
CA THR A 405 4.38 -16.75 0.49
C THR A 405 3.66 -17.47 1.63
N MET A 406 2.65 -16.82 2.20
CA MET A 406 1.75 -17.44 3.16
C MET A 406 0.61 -18.17 2.44
N LYS A 407 0.11 -19.24 3.06
CA LYS A 407 -0.95 -20.09 2.51
C LYS A 407 -2.13 -20.15 3.47
N THR A 408 -3.34 -19.96 2.95
CA THR A 408 -4.58 -19.98 3.73
C THR A 408 -5.72 -20.64 2.96
N ASP A 409 -6.82 -20.98 3.63
CA ASP A 409 -8.01 -21.48 2.93
C ASP A 409 -8.76 -20.32 2.27
N THR A 410 -8.95 -19.21 2.99
CA THR A 410 -9.68 -18.04 2.48
C THR A 410 -8.93 -16.73 2.76
N LEU A 411 -8.72 -15.92 1.71
CA LEU A 411 -8.28 -14.53 1.82
C LEU A 411 -9.50 -13.62 2.00
N ILE A 412 -9.49 -12.72 2.98
CA ILE A 412 -10.52 -11.70 3.17
C ILE A 412 -9.87 -10.33 2.94
N VAL A 413 -10.35 -9.60 1.94
CA VAL A 413 -9.87 -8.24 1.63
C VAL A 413 -10.88 -7.22 2.18
N GLY A 414 -10.45 -6.43 3.16
CA GLY A 414 -11.26 -5.42 3.86
C GLY A 414 -11.62 -5.82 5.29
N GLY A 415 -11.22 -5.01 6.25
CA GLY A 415 -11.46 -5.16 7.70
C GLY A 415 -12.69 -4.43 8.21
N GLY A 416 -13.68 -4.17 7.35
CA GLY A 416 -14.99 -3.64 7.75
C GLY A 416 -15.89 -4.70 8.38
N VAL A 417 -17.14 -4.32 8.65
CA VAL A 417 -18.13 -5.20 9.31
C VAL A 417 -18.34 -6.54 8.58
N ALA A 418 -18.41 -6.53 7.25
CA ALA A 418 -18.63 -7.76 6.48
C ALA A 418 -17.40 -8.68 6.46
N GLY A 419 -16.19 -8.11 6.32
CA GLY A 419 -14.95 -8.89 6.34
C GLY A 419 -14.67 -9.53 7.70
N THR A 420 -14.82 -8.74 8.77
CA THR A 420 -14.65 -9.24 10.15
C THR A 420 -15.73 -10.23 10.55
N ALA A 421 -16.99 -10.04 10.14
CA ALA A 421 -18.05 -11.03 10.32
C ALA A 421 -17.78 -12.34 9.57
N THR A 422 -17.24 -12.25 8.36
CA THR A 422 -16.88 -13.44 7.57
C THR A 422 -15.74 -14.21 8.22
N ALA A 423 -14.72 -13.50 8.75
CA ALA A 423 -13.65 -14.13 9.53
C ALA A 423 -14.19 -14.87 10.76
N PHE A 424 -15.11 -14.24 11.50
CA PHE A 424 -15.78 -14.88 12.65
C PHE A 424 -16.53 -16.15 12.24
N SER A 425 -17.39 -16.08 11.21
CA SER A 425 -18.18 -17.24 10.76
C SER A 425 -17.30 -18.39 10.23
N LEU A 426 -16.27 -18.08 9.45
CA LEU A 426 -15.32 -19.08 8.96
C LEU A 426 -14.49 -19.69 10.11
N GLY A 427 -14.11 -18.88 11.11
CA GLY A 427 -13.41 -19.36 12.29
C GLY A 427 -14.22 -20.32 13.14
N GLN A 428 -15.53 -20.09 13.29
CA GLN A 428 -16.45 -21.04 13.94
C GLN A 428 -16.51 -22.41 13.21
N ARG A 429 -16.17 -22.44 11.91
CA ARG A 429 -16.05 -23.66 11.11
C ARG A 429 -14.64 -24.26 11.10
N GLY A 430 -13.68 -23.64 11.79
CA GLY A 430 -12.27 -24.07 11.82
C GLY A 430 -11.51 -23.80 10.51
N ILE A 431 -12.03 -22.92 9.65
CA ILE A 431 -11.43 -22.59 8.36
C ILE A 431 -10.38 -21.50 8.57
N LYS A 432 -9.18 -21.70 8.05
CA LYS A 432 -8.10 -20.71 8.19
C LYS A 432 -8.32 -19.53 7.25
N THR A 433 -8.23 -18.33 7.79
CA THR A 433 -8.41 -17.09 7.05
C THR A 433 -7.22 -16.17 7.24
N VAL A 434 -6.92 -15.40 6.19
CA VAL A 434 -6.05 -14.22 6.30
C VAL A 434 -6.90 -13.01 5.97
N LEU A 435 -7.07 -12.10 6.93
CA LEU A 435 -7.76 -10.83 6.72
C LEU A 435 -6.73 -9.73 6.49
N VAL A 436 -6.87 -9.01 5.38
CA VAL A 436 -5.99 -7.90 5.01
C VAL A 436 -6.76 -6.58 5.00
N GLU A 437 -6.29 -5.64 5.81
CA GLU A 437 -6.81 -4.28 5.92
C GLU A 437 -5.67 -3.27 5.70
N LYS A 438 -5.89 -2.32 4.79
CA LYS A 438 -4.91 -1.27 4.47
C LYS A 438 -4.76 -0.26 5.62
N GLY A 439 -5.80 -0.06 6.43
CA GLY A 439 -5.81 0.87 7.54
C GLY A 439 -5.08 0.35 8.79
N LYS A 440 -4.83 1.25 9.75
CA LYS A 440 -4.08 0.96 10.98
C LYS A 440 -4.81 0.04 11.97
N SER A 441 -6.07 -0.25 11.74
CA SER A 441 -6.90 -1.16 12.51
C SER A 441 -7.97 -1.75 11.60
N VAL A 442 -8.64 -2.81 12.04
CA VAL A 442 -9.97 -3.13 11.49
C VAL A 442 -10.94 -1.98 11.79
N ALA A 443 -11.93 -1.78 10.92
CA ALA A 443 -12.77 -0.58 10.88
C ALA A 443 -11.96 0.72 11.01
N PRO A 444 -10.99 0.98 10.11
CA PRO A 444 -10.11 2.13 10.21
C PRO A 444 -10.88 3.45 10.08
N ALA A 445 -10.27 4.55 10.52
CA ALA A 445 -10.93 5.85 10.65
C ALA A 445 -11.59 6.37 9.35
N ASP A 446 -11.03 6.00 8.21
CA ASP A 446 -11.48 6.35 6.86
C ASP A 446 -12.56 5.39 6.30
N ALA A 447 -12.93 4.33 7.03
CA ALA A 447 -13.93 3.37 6.62
C ALA A 447 -15.35 3.71 7.10
N SER A 448 -16.34 3.29 6.31
CA SER A 448 -17.77 3.39 6.63
C SER A 448 -18.21 2.60 7.87
N SER A 449 -17.38 1.65 8.33
CA SER A 449 -17.64 0.83 9.53
C SER A 449 -17.12 1.47 10.82
N ASN A 450 -16.40 2.59 10.74
CA ASN A 450 -15.81 3.25 11.91
C ASN A 450 -16.82 4.07 12.73
N GLY A 451 -16.46 4.29 13.99
CA GLY A 451 -17.13 5.16 14.95
C GLY A 451 -17.76 4.38 16.10
N ASP A 452 -18.41 5.10 17.00
CA ASP A 452 -18.95 4.51 18.23
C ASP A 452 -20.17 3.65 17.99
N SER A 453 -21.04 4.02 17.06
CA SER A 453 -22.41 3.49 17.03
C SER A 453 -23.01 3.28 15.65
N ARG A 454 -23.77 2.18 15.51
CA ARG A 454 -24.70 1.88 14.41
C ARG A 454 -26.01 1.36 14.98
N MET A 455 -27.16 1.68 14.39
CA MET A 455 -28.45 1.22 14.92
C MET A 455 -28.68 -0.25 14.60
N TYR A 456 -29.40 -0.97 15.46
CA TYR A 456 -30.05 -2.23 15.13
C TYR A 456 -31.55 -2.09 15.40
N ARG A 457 -32.39 -2.70 14.55
CA ARG A 457 -33.86 -2.58 14.64
C ARG A 457 -34.56 -3.64 13.80
N LYS A 458 -35.69 -4.17 14.26
CA LYS A 458 -36.61 -4.98 13.42
C LYS A 458 -37.59 -4.09 12.65
N MET A 459 -37.69 -2.81 13.00
CA MET A 459 -38.55 -1.80 12.39
C MET A 459 -38.03 -1.38 11.00
N TYR A 460 -38.60 -2.01 9.95
CA TYR A 460 -38.37 -1.71 8.54
C TYR A 460 -39.69 -1.70 7.79
N SER A 461 -39.79 -0.97 6.67
CA SER A 461 -40.90 -1.09 5.71
C SER A 461 -40.84 -2.38 4.85
N SER A 462 -39.92 -3.29 5.15
CA SER A 462 -39.75 -4.57 4.43
C SER A 462 -39.77 -5.73 5.43
N GLU A 463 -40.74 -6.64 5.26
CA GLU A 463 -40.81 -7.87 6.06
C GLU A 463 -39.54 -8.71 5.93
N PHE A 464 -38.92 -8.73 4.75
CA PHE A 464 -37.69 -9.46 4.49
C PHE A 464 -36.54 -8.95 5.39
N PHE A 465 -36.27 -7.64 5.40
CA PHE A 465 -35.23 -7.06 6.25
C PHE A 465 -35.56 -7.20 7.75
N SER A 466 -36.84 -7.09 8.13
CA SER A 466 -37.27 -7.28 9.52
C SER A 466 -37.01 -8.71 10.03
N ARG A 467 -37.31 -9.72 9.22
CA ARG A 467 -37.00 -11.13 9.51
C ARG A 467 -35.50 -11.39 9.52
N MET A 468 -34.76 -10.83 8.56
CA MET A 468 -33.30 -10.93 8.51
C MET A 468 -32.65 -10.33 9.76
N GLN A 469 -33.15 -9.19 10.27
CA GLN A 469 -32.62 -8.61 11.50
C GLN A 469 -32.85 -9.53 12.69
N SER A 470 -34.01 -10.18 12.78
CA SER A 470 -34.31 -11.08 13.90
C SER A 470 -33.26 -12.19 14.01
N GLN A 471 -32.84 -12.77 12.87
CA GLN A 471 -31.74 -13.73 12.83
C GLN A 471 -30.38 -13.09 13.14
N ALA A 472 -30.12 -11.88 12.65
CA ALA A 472 -28.87 -11.19 12.91
C ALA A 472 -28.66 -10.89 14.40
N LEU A 473 -29.73 -10.60 15.15
CA LEU A 473 -29.65 -10.36 16.59
C LEU A 473 -29.25 -11.62 17.37
N GLU A 474 -29.75 -12.80 16.98
CA GLU A 474 -29.31 -14.07 17.57
C GLU A 474 -27.80 -14.27 17.36
N ARG A 475 -27.28 -13.87 16.19
CA ARG A 475 -25.86 -14.00 15.87
C ARG A 475 -24.98 -12.93 16.53
N TRP A 476 -25.53 -11.76 16.85
CA TRP A 476 -24.84 -10.79 17.69
C TRP A 476 -24.63 -11.30 19.11
N ASP A 477 -25.61 -12.02 19.69
CA ASP A 477 -25.46 -12.65 21.00
C ASP A 477 -24.31 -13.67 21.01
N ASP A 478 -24.14 -14.43 19.92
CA ASP A 478 -23.01 -15.35 19.76
C ASP A 478 -21.67 -14.60 19.73
N VAL A 479 -21.58 -13.44 19.05
CA VAL A 479 -20.35 -12.62 19.07
C VAL A 479 -20.05 -12.09 20.46
N GLU A 480 -21.04 -11.56 21.20
CA GLU A 480 -20.83 -11.10 22.57
C GLU A 480 -20.33 -12.24 23.48
N LYS A 481 -20.91 -13.44 23.33
CA LYS A 481 -20.52 -14.63 24.09
C LYS A 481 -19.09 -15.08 23.81
N GLU A 482 -18.70 -15.20 22.55
CA GLU A 482 -17.38 -15.70 22.16
C GLU A 482 -16.27 -14.65 22.37
N SER A 483 -16.58 -13.36 22.17
CA SER A 483 -15.61 -12.27 22.40
C SER A 483 -15.49 -11.84 23.85
N GLY A 484 -16.53 -12.10 24.67
CA GLY A 484 -16.67 -11.59 26.03
C GLY A 484 -16.98 -10.09 26.12
N GLU A 485 -17.29 -9.43 25.00
CA GLU A 485 -17.57 -7.99 24.94
C GLU A 485 -19.07 -7.73 24.89
N LYS A 486 -19.55 -6.70 25.60
CA LYS A 486 -20.91 -6.18 25.44
C LYS A 486 -20.95 -5.19 24.27
N LEU A 487 -21.68 -5.50 23.22
CA LEU A 487 -21.74 -4.79 21.95
C LEU A 487 -23.11 -4.16 21.66
N LEU A 488 -24.19 -4.85 22.03
CA LEU A 488 -25.57 -4.37 21.86
C LEU A 488 -26.04 -3.62 23.10
N GLN A 489 -26.59 -2.43 22.89
CA GLN A 489 -27.24 -1.64 23.92
C GLN A 489 -28.65 -1.26 23.46
N GLU A 490 -29.65 -1.80 24.16
CA GLU A 490 -31.05 -1.47 23.95
C GLU A 490 -31.34 -0.06 24.48
N ASN A 491 -31.94 0.77 23.64
CA ASN A 491 -32.38 2.13 23.97
C ASN A 491 -33.64 2.56 23.19
N GLY A 492 -34.30 1.61 22.51
CA GLY A 492 -35.44 1.85 21.64
C GLY A 492 -35.08 2.57 20.33
N LEU A 493 -36.05 2.70 19.44
CA LEU A 493 -35.93 3.51 18.24
C LEU A 493 -37.26 4.12 17.84
N LEU A 494 -37.28 5.44 17.68
CA LEU A 494 -38.42 6.19 17.18
C LEU A 494 -38.24 6.57 15.71
N PHE A 495 -39.16 6.17 14.84
CA PHE A 495 -39.36 6.82 13.55
C PHE A 495 -40.44 7.90 13.74
N TYR A 496 -40.18 9.14 13.32
CA TYR A 496 -41.18 10.21 13.41
C TYR A 496 -41.02 11.29 12.34
N GLY A 497 -42.08 12.05 12.10
CA GLY A 497 -42.04 13.23 11.23
C GLY A 497 -43.21 13.28 10.25
N GLU A 498 -42.98 13.93 9.12
CA GLU A 498 -43.93 14.07 8.02
C GLU A 498 -44.12 12.76 7.26
N ASP A 499 -45.24 12.62 6.55
CA ASP A 499 -45.38 11.57 5.54
C ASP A 499 -44.62 11.97 4.26
N THR A 500 -43.43 11.39 4.10
CA THR A 500 -42.53 11.60 2.95
C THR A 500 -42.64 10.51 1.89
N GLY A 501 -43.45 9.47 2.12
CA GLY A 501 -43.30 8.19 1.42
C GLY A 501 -42.06 7.41 1.88
N GLU A 502 -41.71 6.35 1.13
CA GLU A 502 -40.57 5.48 1.46
C GLU A 502 -39.22 6.12 1.15
N THR A 503 -38.29 6.07 2.11
CA THR A 503 -36.90 6.48 1.95
C THR A 503 -35.95 5.29 2.01
N VAL A 504 -34.64 5.56 1.90
CA VAL A 504 -33.58 4.56 2.10
C VAL A 504 -33.61 3.90 3.47
N GLU A 505 -34.26 4.44 4.50
CA GLU A 505 -34.43 3.77 5.81
C GLU A 505 -35.86 3.27 6.06
N GLY A 506 -36.81 3.61 5.18
CA GLY A 506 -38.22 3.25 5.25
C GLY A 506 -39.13 4.47 5.45
N SER A 507 -40.29 4.26 6.06
CA SER A 507 -41.23 5.33 6.43
C SER A 507 -41.93 4.99 7.75
N VAL A 508 -42.52 5.98 8.42
CA VAL A 508 -43.28 5.78 9.67
C VAL A 508 -44.43 4.78 9.45
N LEU A 509 -45.23 4.97 8.41
CA LEU A 509 -46.41 4.15 8.13
C LEU A 509 -46.05 2.77 7.56
N GLY A 510 -45.04 2.70 6.69
CA GLY A 510 -44.54 1.44 6.13
C GLY A 510 -43.95 0.54 7.21
N ALA A 511 -43.13 1.11 8.10
CA ALA A 511 -42.57 0.38 9.22
C ALA A 511 -43.66 -0.11 10.20
N LYS A 512 -44.63 0.75 10.55
CA LYS A 512 -45.79 0.35 11.37
C LYS A 512 -46.51 -0.85 10.76
N GLN A 513 -46.83 -0.80 9.47
CA GLN A 513 -47.56 -1.87 8.79
C GLN A 513 -46.82 -3.21 8.87
N VAL A 514 -45.50 -3.21 8.65
CA VAL A 514 -44.67 -4.43 8.78
C VAL A 514 -44.63 -4.93 10.22
N MET A 515 -44.50 -4.05 11.20
CA MET A 515 -44.51 -4.46 12.61
C MET A 515 -45.85 -5.09 13.01
N GLU A 516 -46.98 -4.57 12.52
CA GLU A 516 -48.31 -5.17 12.69
C GLU A 516 -48.40 -6.54 12.00
N ASN A 517 -47.98 -6.65 10.73
CA ASN A 517 -48.01 -7.91 9.98
C ASN A 517 -47.20 -9.02 10.67
N LEU A 518 -46.05 -8.67 11.24
CA LEU A 518 -45.15 -9.59 11.91
C LEU A 518 -45.47 -9.81 13.40
N ASN A 519 -46.51 -9.15 13.93
CA ASN A 519 -46.87 -9.15 15.35
C ASN A 519 -45.70 -8.75 16.26
N LEU A 520 -44.89 -7.77 15.83
CA LEU A 520 -43.78 -7.26 16.63
C LEU A 520 -44.28 -6.15 17.58
N PRO A 521 -43.79 -6.12 18.85
CA PRO A 521 -44.15 -5.06 19.79
C PRO A 521 -43.76 -3.68 19.26
N HIS A 522 -44.72 -2.76 19.22
CA HIS A 522 -44.50 -1.38 18.79
C HIS A 522 -45.52 -0.44 19.43
N GLN A 523 -45.20 0.85 19.47
CA GLN A 523 -46.09 1.91 19.92
C GLN A 523 -46.26 2.94 18.81
N PHE A 524 -47.50 3.32 18.50
CA PHE A 524 -47.81 4.33 17.48
C PHE A 524 -48.30 5.64 18.11
N TYR A 525 -47.79 6.75 17.62
CA TYR A 525 -48.13 8.12 18.01
C TYR A 525 -48.76 8.82 16.82
N ALA A 526 -50.05 9.14 16.93
CA ALA A 526 -50.81 9.73 15.83
C ALA A 526 -50.56 11.23 15.62
N THR A 527 -49.93 11.92 16.58
CA THR A 527 -49.70 13.37 16.53
C THR A 527 -48.34 13.75 17.11
N GLY A 528 -47.80 14.88 16.66
CA GLY A 528 -46.58 15.47 17.22
C GLY A 528 -46.69 15.82 18.71
N ASP A 529 -47.88 16.17 19.19
CA ASP A 529 -48.14 16.41 20.62
C ASP A 529 -47.95 15.14 21.46
N ALA A 530 -48.42 13.99 20.97
CA ALA A 530 -48.26 12.70 21.68
C ALA A 530 -46.77 12.27 21.72
N ILE A 531 -46.01 12.58 20.67
CA ILE A 531 -44.56 12.34 20.63
C ILE A 531 -43.85 13.22 21.67
N ALA A 532 -44.14 14.51 21.70
CA ALA A 532 -43.54 15.45 22.65
C ALA A 532 -43.91 15.15 24.11
N GLU A 533 -45.12 14.62 24.36
CA GLU A 533 -45.54 14.16 25.69
C GLU A 533 -44.71 12.95 26.15
N LYS A 534 -44.48 11.98 25.26
CA LYS A 534 -43.67 10.80 25.55
C LYS A 534 -42.17 11.11 25.66
N TYR A 535 -41.67 11.97 24.78
CA TYR A 535 -40.27 12.33 24.65
C TYR A 535 -40.11 13.84 24.85
N PRO A 536 -40.01 14.34 26.10
CA PRO A 536 -39.93 15.78 26.39
C PRO A 536 -38.76 16.50 25.70
N ALA A 537 -37.67 15.78 25.40
CA ALA A 537 -36.54 16.31 24.64
C ALA A 537 -36.92 16.69 23.20
N LEU A 538 -37.92 16.04 22.61
CA LEU A 538 -38.45 16.34 21.28
C LEU A 538 -39.60 17.37 21.31
N SER A 539 -39.50 18.38 22.17
CA SER A 539 -40.53 19.40 22.35
C SER A 539 -40.87 20.18 21.07
N GLY A 540 -39.98 20.18 20.07
CA GLY A 540 -40.19 20.77 18.75
C GLY A 540 -41.31 20.10 17.93
N CYS A 541 -41.75 18.89 18.31
CA CYS A 541 -42.86 18.19 17.63
C CYS A 541 -44.23 18.79 17.95
N LYS A 542 -44.34 19.61 19.00
CA LYS A 542 -45.63 20.14 19.48
C LYS A 542 -46.31 20.99 18.41
N GLY A 543 -47.57 20.68 18.10
CA GLY A 543 -48.37 21.35 17.08
C GLY A 543 -47.94 21.09 15.62
N LYS A 544 -47.00 20.18 15.37
CA LYS A 544 -46.62 19.74 14.02
C LYS A 544 -47.50 18.57 13.58
N ASP A 545 -47.76 18.49 12.27
CA ASP A 545 -48.49 17.38 11.65
C ASP A 545 -47.56 16.16 11.46
N TYR A 546 -47.09 15.63 12.59
CA TYR A 546 -46.18 14.49 12.65
C TYR A 546 -46.90 13.26 13.17
N SER A 547 -46.45 12.10 12.70
CA SER A 547 -46.76 10.81 13.29
C SER A 547 -45.47 10.09 13.67
N GLY A 548 -45.56 9.04 14.49
CA GLY A 548 -44.39 8.26 14.86
C GLY A 548 -44.70 6.83 15.23
N VAL A 549 -43.70 5.96 15.07
CA VAL A 549 -43.73 4.56 15.50
C VAL A 549 -42.45 4.23 16.24
N CYS A 550 -42.58 3.51 17.36
CA CYS A 550 -41.46 3.16 18.24
C CYS A 550 -41.33 1.65 18.38
N GLU A 551 -40.11 1.14 18.23
CA GLU A 551 -39.69 -0.21 18.60
C GLU A 551 -38.83 -0.13 19.87
N ASP A 552 -39.34 -0.64 20.99
CA ASP A 552 -38.63 -0.57 22.28
C ASP A 552 -37.40 -1.51 22.32
N THR A 553 -37.43 -2.61 21.56
CA THR A 553 -36.35 -3.61 21.49
C THR A 553 -35.20 -3.24 20.57
N ALA A 554 -35.28 -2.08 19.89
CA ALA A 554 -34.21 -1.58 19.04
C ALA A 554 -33.09 -0.96 19.87
N GLY A 555 -31.93 -0.74 19.25
CA GLY A 555 -30.84 -0.09 19.95
C GLY A 555 -29.66 0.29 19.09
N HIS A 556 -28.48 0.36 19.70
CA HIS A 556 -27.22 0.55 18.98
C HIS A 556 -26.21 -0.56 19.24
N ILE A 557 -25.38 -0.77 18.23
CA ILE A 557 -24.21 -1.63 18.21
C ILE A 557 -23.00 -0.72 18.40
N ARG A 558 -22.08 -1.10 19.30
CA ARG A 558 -20.78 -0.44 19.45
C ARG A 558 -19.88 -0.74 18.24
N ALA A 559 -19.85 0.15 17.26
CA ALA A 559 -19.51 -0.21 15.88
C ALA A 559 -18.05 -0.64 15.68
N SER A 560 -17.06 0.24 15.92
CA SER A 560 -15.64 -0.16 15.79
C SER A 560 -15.31 -1.32 16.73
N LYS A 561 -15.85 -1.33 17.96
CA LYS A 561 -15.65 -2.44 18.92
C LYS A 561 -16.19 -3.77 18.41
N ALA A 562 -17.33 -3.78 17.73
CA ALA A 562 -17.93 -4.99 17.16
C ALA A 562 -17.03 -5.65 16.10
N CYS A 563 -16.40 -4.85 15.22
CA CYS A 563 -15.45 -5.37 14.24
C CYS A 563 -14.23 -6.03 14.92
N HIS A 564 -13.70 -5.40 15.97
CA HIS A 564 -12.60 -5.97 16.77
C HIS A 564 -13.03 -7.24 17.53
N ALA A 565 -14.24 -7.25 18.10
CA ALA A 565 -14.79 -8.38 18.82
C ALA A 565 -14.98 -9.61 17.90
N MET A 566 -15.44 -9.41 16.66
CA MET A 566 -15.57 -10.51 15.68
C MET A 566 -14.22 -11.11 15.30
N VAL A 567 -13.18 -10.29 15.10
CA VAL A 567 -11.81 -10.79 14.89
C VAL A 567 -11.29 -11.53 16.11
N LYS A 568 -11.48 -10.98 17.32
CA LYS A 568 -11.10 -11.63 18.58
C LYS A 568 -11.79 -12.99 18.75
N ALA A 569 -13.08 -13.06 18.39
CA ALA A 569 -13.87 -14.29 18.45
C ALA A 569 -13.51 -15.31 17.36
N ALA A 570 -12.93 -14.88 16.22
CA ALA A 570 -12.35 -15.80 15.24
C ALA A 570 -11.11 -16.52 15.80
N GLY A 571 -10.35 -15.87 16.69
CA GLY A 571 -9.19 -16.46 17.35
C GLY A 571 -8.07 -16.86 16.37
N ASP A 572 -7.37 -17.95 16.67
CA ASP A 572 -6.18 -18.40 15.93
C ASP A 572 -6.47 -18.88 14.49
N THR A 573 -7.75 -18.97 14.09
CA THR A 573 -8.10 -19.31 12.70
C THR A 573 -7.96 -18.12 11.77
N CYS A 574 -7.92 -16.88 12.28
CA CYS A 574 -7.80 -15.68 11.46
C CYS A 574 -6.49 -14.92 11.74
N ASP A 575 -5.58 -14.94 10.77
CA ASP A 575 -4.40 -14.07 10.79
C ASP A 575 -4.79 -12.68 10.23
N VAL A 576 -4.58 -11.62 11.02
CA VAL A 576 -5.03 -10.26 10.69
C VAL A 576 -3.85 -9.35 10.39
N HIS A 577 -3.78 -8.92 9.14
CA HIS A 577 -2.77 -8.01 8.64
C HIS A 577 -3.39 -6.62 8.47
N ILE A 578 -3.14 -5.75 9.44
CA ILE A 578 -3.43 -4.31 9.38
C ILE A 578 -2.24 -3.57 8.76
N ASN A 579 -2.46 -2.30 8.39
CA ASN A 579 -1.48 -1.48 7.68
C ASN A 579 -0.90 -2.20 6.44
N SER A 580 -1.73 -3.02 5.81
CA SER A 580 -1.34 -3.98 4.80
C SER A 580 -2.25 -3.81 3.58
N LYS A 581 -1.68 -3.28 2.49
CA LYS A 581 -2.40 -3.05 1.25
C LYS A 581 -2.10 -4.17 0.25
N ILE A 582 -3.15 -4.76 -0.34
CA ILE A 582 -3.01 -5.58 -1.54
C ILE A 582 -2.79 -4.65 -2.74
N VAL A 583 -1.79 -4.96 -3.56
CA VAL A 583 -1.40 -4.18 -4.75
C VAL A 583 -1.56 -4.97 -6.05
N SER A 584 -1.60 -6.30 -5.96
CA SER A 584 -1.94 -7.21 -7.06
C SER A 584 -2.79 -8.36 -6.52
N LEU A 585 -3.80 -8.76 -7.28
CA LEU A 585 -4.71 -9.85 -6.96
C LEU A 585 -4.98 -10.66 -8.23
N ASP A 586 -4.44 -11.85 -8.32
CA ASP A 586 -4.69 -12.78 -9.41
C ASP A 586 -5.72 -13.82 -8.96
N VAL A 587 -6.80 -13.96 -9.74
CA VAL A 587 -7.87 -14.94 -9.52
C VAL A 587 -7.91 -15.89 -10.70
N SER A 588 -7.86 -17.20 -10.45
CA SER A 588 -7.93 -18.24 -11.48
C SER A 588 -9.07 -19.22 -11.22
N ASP A 589 -9.74 -19.65 -12.29
CA ASP A 589 -10.79 -20.69 -12.22
C ASP A 589 -10.23 -22.10 -11.96
N SER A 590 -8.92 -22.27 -12.13
CA SER A 590 -8.21 -23.53 -11.92
C SER A 590 -6.96 -23.28 -11.08
N ALA A 591 -6.68 -24.19 -10.15
CA ALA A 591 -5.56 -24.01 -9.25
C ALA A 591 -4.23 -24.08 -10.02
N VAL A 592 -3.42 -23.04 -9.91
CA VAL A 592 -2.01 -23.11 -10.29
C VAL A 592 -1.33 -23.90 -9.16
N ASP A 593 -0.75 -25.06 -9.48
CA ASP A 593 -0.19 -26.03 -8.52
C ASP A 593 -1.20 -26.83 -7.67
N GLY A 594 -2.45 -26.93 -8.13
CA GLY A 594 -3.40 -27.95 -7.65
C GLY A 594 -4.13 -27.69 -6.33
N GLU A 595 -3.80 -26.62 -5.60
CA GLU A 595 -4.51 -26.24 -4.35
C GLU A 595 -5.00 -24.79 -4.26
N TYR A 596 -4.34 -23.81 -4.89
CA TYR A 596 -4.66 -22.38 -4.69
C TYR A 596 -5.13 -21.71 -5.99
N THR A 597 -6.18 -20.91 -5.88
CA THR A 597 -6.90 -20.26 -6.99
C THR A 597 -6.89 -18.74 -6.88
N VAL A 598 -6.35 -18.22 -5.77
CA VAL A 598 -6.17 -16.79 -5.52
C VAL A 598 -4.74 -16.55 -5.10
N LYS A 599 -4.07 -15.58 -5.72
CA LYS A 599 -2.76 -15.08 -5.33
C LYS A 599 -2.83 -13.56 -5.13
N ALA A 600 -2.50 -13.09 -3.95
CA ALA A 600 -2.45 -11.66 -3.66
C ALA A 600 -1.03 -11.24 -3.26
N VAL A 601 -0.56 -10.11 -3.78
CA VAL A 601 0.74 -9.51 -3.40
C VAL A 601 0.45 -8.27 -2.56
N LYS A 602 1.10 -8.16 -1.40
CA LYS A 602 1.05 -6.99 -0.53
C LYS A 602 2.08 -5.94 -0.97
N GLN A 603 1.86 -4.69 -0.58
CA GLN A 603 2.78 -3.56 -0.82
C GLN A 603 4.19 -3.78 -0.24
N ASP A 604 4.32 -4.59 0.82
CA ASP A 604 5.62 -4.96 1.40
C ASP A 604 6.41 -5.98 0.55
N GLY A 605 5.77 -6.59 -0.45
CA GLY A 605 6.33 -7.60 -1.34
C GLY A 605 6.06 -9.04 -0.92
N THR A 606 5.39 -9.28 0.20
CA THR A 606 5.00 -10.64 0.62
C THR A 606 3.71 -11.08 -0.08
N THR A 607 3.53 -12.40 -0.24
CA THR A 607 2.45 -13.00 -1.03
C THR A 607 1.50 -13.82 -0.17
N ILE A 608 0.23 -13.85 -0.53
CA ILE A 608 -0.81 -14.71 0.04
C ILE A 608 -1.37 -15.60 -1.07
N GLN A 609 -1.35 -16.92 -0.86
CA GLN A 609 -2.05 -17.90 -1.69
C GLN A 609 -3.26 -18.44 -0.94
N ALA A 610 -4.44 -18.41 -1.57
CA ALA A 610 -5.69 -18.87 -0.98
C ALA A 610 -6.51 -19.74 -1.94
N LYS A 611 -7.38 -20.60 -1.38
CA LYS A 611 -8.33 -21.42 -2.15
C LYS A 611 -9.57 -20.64 -2.54
N ASN A 612 -9.92 -19.63 -1.73
CA ASN A 612 -11.06 -18.75 -1.92
C ASN A 612 -10.70 -17.32 -1.54
N ALA A 613 -11.48 -16.35 -2.02
CA ALA A 613 -11.41 -14.98 -1.53
C ALA A 613 -12.79 -14.37 -1.24
N VAL A 614 -12.81 -13.45 -0.28
CA VAL A 614 -13.93 -12.55 0.02
C VAL A 614 -13.48 -11.12 -0.22
N LEU A 615 -14.18 -10.42 -1.11
CA LEU A 615 -13.97 -9.00 -1.36
C LEU A 615 -15.01 -8.20 -0.59
N ALA A 616 -14.60 -7.59 0.52
CA ALA A 616 -15.45 -6.79 1.42
C ALA A 616 -14.88 -5.36 1.55
N CYS A 617 -14.54 -4.76 0.41
CA CYS A 617 -13.64 -3.61 0.31
C CYS A 617 -14.34 -2.24 0.49
N GLY A 618 -15.65 -2.21 0.77
CA GLY A 618 -16.40 -0.97 0.93
C GLY A 618 -16.27 -0.05 -0.31
N PRO A 619 -15.96 1.24 -0.17
CA PRO A 619 -15.90 2.16 -1.31
C PRO A 619 -14.74 1.89 -2.28
N TRP A 620 -13.76 1.07 -1.91
CA TRP A 620 -12.66 0.63 -2.79
C TRP A 620 -12.97 -0.64 -3.58
N THR A 621 -14.22 -1.10 -3.56
CA THR A 621 -14.63 -2.35 -4.24
C THR A 621 -14.22 -2.35 -5.72
N ASN A 622 -14.54 -1.30 -6.48
CA ASN A 622 -14.23 -1.26 -7.90
C ASN A 622 -12.73 -1.17 -8.22
N ASP A 623 -11.92 -0.60 -7.33
CA ASP A 623 -10.45 -0.59 -7.47
C ASP A 623 -9.87 -1.99 -7.33
N VAL A 624 -10.37 -2.75 -6.34
CA VAL A 624 -9.96 -4.14 -6.12
C VAL A 624 -10.47 -5.06 -7.23
N LEU A 625 -11.67 -4.84 -7.74
CA LEU A 625 -12.19 -5.60 -8.90
C LEU A 625 -11.36 -5.34 -10.15
N GLN A 626 -11.00 -4.08 -10.42
CA GLN A 626 -10.12 -3.74 -11.53
C GLN A 626 -8.73 -4.39 -11.37
N MET A 627 -8.15 -4.33 -10.17
CA MET A 627 -6.89 -5.00 -9.84
C MET A 627 -6.96 -6.51 -10.10
N ALA A 628 -8.11 -7.13 -9.81
CA ALA A 628 -8.36 -8.55 -10.05
C ALA A 628 -8.77 -8.90 -11.48
N SER A 629 -8.82 -7.92 -12.39
CA SER A 629 -9.38 -8.07 -13.75
C SER A 629 -10.82 -8.62 -13.75
N LEU A 630 -11.60 -8.31 -12.71
CA LEU A 630 -13.01 -8.68 -12.56
C LEU A 630 -13.93 -7.52 -12.99
N PRO A 631 -15.18 -7.80 -13.42
CA PRO A 631 -16.11 -6.77 -13.87
C PRO A 631 -16.41 -5.75 -12.77
N ARG A 632 -16.40 -4.45 -13.12
CA ARG A 632 -16.88 -3.38 -12.23
C ARG A 632 -18.37 -3.51 -11.97
N ILE A 633 -18.79 -2.99 -10.81
CA ILE A 633 -20.19 -2.98 -10.38
C ILE A 633 -20.67 -1.52 -10.31
N LYS A 634 -21.93 -1.28 -10.70
CA LYS A 634 -22.61 0.01 -10.54
C LYS A 634 -22.79 0.33 -9.06
N LEU A 635 -21.91 1.17 -8.52
CA LEU A 635 -21.86 1.57 -7.11
C LEU A 635 -21.58 3.06 -7.02
N ASP A 636 -22.42 3.75 -6.28
CA ASP A 636 -22.24 5.16 -5.94
C ASP A 636 -21.58 5.28 -4.57
N ILE A 637 -20.74 6.29 -4.40
CA ILE A 637 -20.14 6.66 -3.13
C ILE A 637 -20.80 7.96 -2.66
N TRP A 638 -21.65 7.85 -1.65
CA TRP A 638 -22.26 8.98 -0.97
C TRP A 638 -21.32 9.52 0.11
N MET A 639 -21.12 10.83 0.13
CA MET A 639 -20.57 11.53 1.29
C MET A 639 -21.70 11.77 2.28
N VAL A 640 -21.60 11.25 3.49
CA VAL A 640 -22.63 11.39 4.53
C VAL A 640 -22.00 12.03 5.77
N GLN A 641 -22.65 13.06 6.33
CA GLN A 641 -22.11 13.81 7.47
C GLN A 641 -22.87 13.56 8.77
N TRP A 642 -22.12 13.57 9.86
CA TRP A 642 -22.64 13.50 11.21
C TRP A 642 -21.73 14.24 12.18
N ALA A 643 -22.25 14.59 13.35
CA ALA A 643 -21.59 15.44 14.31
C ALA A 643 -22.02 15.12 15.74
N HIS A 644 -21.18 15.49 16.71
CA HIS A 644 -21.54 15.45 18.12
C HIS A 644 -21.92 16.84 18.64
N TYR A 645 -22.93 16.86 19.50
CA TYR A 645 -23.43 18.06 20.15
C TYR A 645 -23.38 17.90 21.67
N GLU A 646 -22.95 18.94 22.37
CA GLU A 646 -22.91 18.94 23.84
C GLU A 646 -24.32 19.02 24.43
N VAL A 647 -24.58 18.31 25.53
CA VAL A 647 -25.87 18.35 26.21
C VAL A 647 -25.65 18.11 27.71
N ASP A 648 -26.51 18.67 28.56
CA ASP A 648 -26.49 18.33 29.99
C ASP A 648 -26.76 16.83 30.17
N THR A 649 -26.00 16.18 31.05
CA THR A 649 -26.01 14.71 31.18
C THR A 649 -27.41 14.14 31.47
N GLU A 650 -28.19 14.78 32.33
CA GLU A 650 -29.56 14.36 32.63
C GLU A 650 -30.48 14.45 31.40
N ILE A 651 -30.31 15.49 30.58
CA ILE A 651 -31.09 15.70 29.36
C ILE A 651 -30.66 14.70 28.28
N GLY A 652 -29.35 14.52 28.09
CA GLY A 652 -28.78 13.58 27.11
C GLY A 652 -29.29 12.14 27.30
N ALA A 653 -29.49 11.71 28.56
CA ALA A 653 -30.03 10.39 28.88
C ALA A 653 -31.51 10.21 28.49
N SER A 654 -32.24 11.31 28.28
CA SER A 654 -33.67 11.31 27.91
C SER A 654 -33.93 11.48 26.40
N ILE A 655 -32.91 11.84 25.63
CA ILE A 655 -33.02 11.97 24.18
C ILE A 655 -33.19 10.56 23.59
N PRO A 656 -34.24 10.29 22.79
CA PRO A 656 -34.41 8.98 22.18
C PRO A 656 -33.40 8.78 21.04
N GLN A 657 -33.10 7.52 20.74
CA GLN A 657 -32.58 7.17 19.43
C GLN A 657 -33.72 7.31 18.41
N ALA A 658 -33.47 8.01 17.30
CA ALA A 658 -34.55 8.32 16.37
C ALA A 658 -34.10 8.52 14.92
N PHE A 659 -35.04 8.33 13.99
CA PHE A 659 -35.01 8.91 12.65
C PHE A 659 -36.14 9.92 12.51
N HIS A 660 -35.81 11.07 11.93
CA HIS A 660 -36.76 12.12 11.59
C HIS A 660 -36.92 12.25 10.08
N PHE A 661 -38.16 12.16 9.61
CA PHE A 661 -38.55 12.25 8.21
C PHE A 661 -39.20 13.60 7.93
N LYS A 662 -38.69 14.34 6.95
CA LYS A 662 -39.27 15.59 6.43
C LYS A 662 -39.11 15.65 4.92
N LYS A 663 -39.94 16.42 4.24
CA LYS A 663 -39.82 16.59 2.78
C LYS A 663 -38.48 17.24 2.43
N GLU A 664 -37.90 16.73 1.35
CA GLU A 664 -36.68 17.29 0.75
C GLU A 664 -36.89 18.76 0.36
N ASN A 665 -35.87 19.59 0.59
CA ASN A 665 -35.91 21.01 0.23
C ASN A 665 -34.51 21.52 -0.13
N GLY A 666 -34.25 21.67 -1.44
CA GLY A 666 -32.95 22.11 -1.93
C GLY A 666 -31.89 21.06 -1.65
N ILE A 667 -30.86 21.44 -0.88
CA ILE A 667 -29.76 20.55 -0.48
C ILE A 667 -30.09 19.70 0.77
N ASP A 668 -31.23 19.94 1.41
CA ASP A 668 -31.68 19.16 2.57
C ASP A 668 -32.46 17.94 2.08
N GLY A 669 -31.84 16.76 2.16
CA GLY A 669 -32.44 15.47 1.79
C GLY A 669 -33.48 14.94 2.80
N GLY A 670 -33.74 15.68 3.88
CA GLY A 670 -34.92 15.47 4.71
C GLY A 670 -34.93 14.23 5.61
N LEU A 671 -33.80 13.52 5.73
CA LEU A 671 -33.65 12.37 6.60
C LEU A 671 -32.52 12.58 7.61
N TYR A 672 -32.89 12.71 8.88
CA TYR A 672 -31.97 12.94 10.00
C TYR A 672 -32.04 11.77 10.98
N TYR A 673 -30.94 11.47 11.67
CA TYR A 673 -30.92 10.51 12.76
C TYR A 673 -30.23 11.06 14.00
N ILE A 674 -30.66 10.54 15.15
CA ILE A 674 -30.11 10.85 16.47
C ILE A 674 -29.70 9.56 17.17
N PHE A 675 -28.54 9.61 17.82
CA PHE A 675 -28.07 8.64 18.79
C PHE A 675 -27.98 9.31 20.17
N PRO A 676 -28.47 8.65 21.24
CA PRO A 676 -28.38 9.16 22.60
C PRO A 676 -26.95 9.12 23.14
N SER A 677 -26.73 9.73 24.30
CA SER A 677 -25.38 9.82 24.89
C SER A 677 -24.73 8.50 25.27
N SER A 678 -25.52 7.45 25.47
CA SER A 678 -24.99 6.09 25.65
C SER A 678 -24.22 5.56 24.43
N ALA A 679 -24.43 6.17 23.25
CA ALA A 679 -23.90 5.72 21.96
C ALA A 679 -22.71 6.57 21.46
N THR A 680 -22.14 7.42 22.33
CA THR A 680 -20.97 8.29 22.06
C THR A 680 -19.86 8.04 23.07
N GLU A 681 -19.59 6.76 23.36
CA GLU A 681 -18.71 6.33 24.45
C GLU A 681 -17.23 6.70 24.27
N SER A 682 -16.80 7.09 23.06
CA SER A 682 -15.43 7.59 22.83
C SER A 682 -15.20 9.00 23.39
N LEU A 683 -16.27 9.73 23.71
CA LEU A 683 -16.19 11.09 24.24
C LEU A 683 -16.32 11.08 25.76
N GLU A 684 -15.29 11.59 26.43
CA GLU A 684 -15.29 11.74 27.89
C GLU A 684 -16.22 12.89 28.33
N SER A 685 -17.12 12.60 29.27
CA SER A 685 -17.93 13.63 29.93
C SER A 685 -17.04 14.64 30.66
N LYS A 686 -17.29 15.94 30.44
CA LYS A 686 -16.58 17.05 31.10
C LYS A 686 -17.58 18.09 31.57
N ASP A 687 -17.35 18.66 32.75
CA ASP A 687 -18.16 19.74 33.31
C ASP A 687 -19.68 19.44 33.36
N GLY A 688 -20.05 18.17 33.62
CA GLY A 688 -21.45 17.74 33.66
C GLY A 688 -22.12 17.59 32.29
N LYS A 689 -21.36 17.75 31.19
CA LYS A 689 -21.84 17.57 29.83
C LYS A 689 -21.63 16.14 29.34
N SER A 690 -22.61 15.66 28.59
CA SER A 690 -22.54 14.47 27.75
C SER A 690 -22.68 14.90 26.28
N TYR A 691 -22.65 13.95 25.36
CA TYR A 691 -22.73 14.24 23.93
C TYR A 691 -23.83 13.40 23.28
N VAL A 692 -24.52 13.94 22.30
CA VAL A 692 -25.38 13.16 21.40
C VAL A 692 -24.80 13.21 20.00
N LYS A 693 -25.05 12.17 19.21
CA LYS A 693 -24.65 12.13 17.80
C LYS A 693 -25.87 12.40 16.94
N VAL A 694 -25.76 13.36 16.04
CA VAL A 694 -26.78 13.70 15.05
C VAL A 694 -26.15 13.61 13.68
N GLY A 695 -26.87 13.08 12.69
CA GLY A 695 -26.39 13.01 11.33
C GLY A 695 -27.51 13.02 10.31
N VAL A 696 -27.11 13.12 9.04
CA VAL A 696 -28.00 13.01 7.89
C VAL A 696 -27.84 11.64 7.26
N ASP A 697 -28.89 11.13 6.60
CA ASP A 697 -28.83 9.87 5.86
C ASP A 697 -29.21 10.08 4.38
N PHE A 698 -28.48 11.01 3.76
CA PHE A 698 -28.56 11.39 2.36
C PHE A 698 -27.19 11.93 1.92
N PRO A 699 -26.87 11.96 0.61
CA PRO A 699 -25.57 12.42 0.15
C PRO A 699 -25.47 13.95 0.28
N THR A 700 -24.33 14.44 0.76
CA THR A 700 -24.08 15.88 0.95
C THR A 700 -23.80 16.63 -0.34
N PHE A 701 -23.41 15.90 -1.39
CA PHE A 701 -23.17 16.38 -2.76
C PHE A 701 -23.65 15.33 -3.77
N GLU A 702 -23.27 15.49 -5.04
CA GLU A 702 -23.44 14.42 -6.02
C GLU A 702 -22.68 13.15 -5.62
N ALA A 703 -23.23 11.99 -5.99
CA ALA A 703 -22.60 10.71 -5.77
C ALA A 703 -21.26 10.62 -6.52
N LEU A 704 -20.24 10.09 -5.85
CA LEU A 704 -18.91 9.89 -6.42
C LEU A 704 -18.75 8.46 -6.95
N ASN A 705 -17.81 8.27 -7.87
CA ASN A 705 -17.46 6.94 -8.41
C ASN A 705 -16.07 6.44 -7.95
N SER A 706 -15.30 7.28 -7.27
CA SER A 706 -13.95 6.98 -6.77
C SER A 706 -13.71 7.63 -5.41
N MET A 707 -12.89 6.99 -4.58
CA MET A 707 -12.40 7.57 -3.33
C MET A 707 -11.31 8.62 -3.55
N ASP A 708 -10.73 8.72 -4.75
CA ASP A 708 -9.76 9.76 -5.09
C ASP A 708 -10.38 11.17 -5.04
N ASP A 709 -11.69 11.27 -5.30
CA ASP A 709 -12.45 12.52 -5.28
C ASP A 709 -13.13 12.78 -3.91
N PHE A 710 -12.94 11.90 -2.92
CA PHE A 710 -13.64 11.97 -1.64
C PHE A 710 -13.03 13.01 -0.71
N ASN A 711 -13.85 13.93 -0.21
CA ASN A 711 -13.41 14.94 0.76
C ASN A 711 -13.91 14.63 2.18
N TYR A 712 -12.98 14.30 3.08
CA TYR A 712 -13.30 14.04 4.49
C TYR A 712 -13.70 15.29 5.29
N GLU A 713 -13.39 16.51 4.82
CA GLU A 713 -13.84 17.74 5.46
C GLU A 713 -15.37 17.93 5.35
N GLY A 714 -15.97 17.43 4.27
CA GLY A 714 -17.41 17.51 4.03
C GLY A 714 -17.91 18.90 3.63
N SER A 715 -19.19 19.19 3.91
CA SER A 715 -19.89 20.43 3.56
C SER A 715 -20.29 21.23 4.80
N GLU A 716 -19.85 22.49 4.91
CA GLU A 716 -20.32 23.38 5.99
C GLU A 716 -21.80 23.75 5.83
N ASP A 717 -22.33 23.74 4.61
CA ASP A 717 -23.77 23.99 4.37
C ASP A 717 -24.63 22.88 4.98
N VAL A 718 -24.23 21.61 4.84
CA VAL A 718 -24.92 20.48 5.47
C VAL A 718 -24.78 20.53 6.99
N LEU A 719 -23.61 20.89 7.50
CA LEU A 719 -23.41 21.06 8.94
C LEU A 719 -24.28 22.20 9.50
N SER A 720 -24.46 23.28 8.75
CA SER A 720 -25.37 24.38 9.11
C SER A 720 -26.84 23.95 9.11
N LEU A 721 -27.25 23.08 8.18
CA LEU A 721 -28.59 22.47 8.19
C LEU A 721 -28.80 21.59 9.42
N MET A 722 -27.79 20.77 9.77
CA MET A 722 -27.85 19.95 10.98
C MET A 722 -27.96 20.81 12.24
N ASP A 723 -27.20 21.89 12.35
CA ASP A 723 -27.30 22.81 13.49
C ASP A 723 -28.68 23.46 13.57
N ALA A 724 -29.23 23.91 12.44
CA ALA A 724 -30.58 24.46 12.39
C ALA A 724 -31.63 23.41 12.82
N TRP A 725 -31.47 22.17 12.35
CA TRP A 725 -32.34 21.07 12.71
C TRP A 725 -32.28 20.75 14.20
N VAL A 726 -31.07 20.66 14.79
CA VAL A 726 -30.87 20.44 16.23
C VAL A 726 -31.52 21.57 17.04
N ASN A 727 -31.33 22.83 16.65
CA ASN A 727 -31.94 23.97 17.35
C ASN A 727 -33.48 23.93 17.31
N GLU A 728 -34.09 23.46 16.21
CA GLU A 728 -35.55 23.33 16.09
C GLU A 728 -36.10 22.14 16.88
N HIS A 729 -35.45 20.98 16.81
CA HIS A 729 -36.02 19.71 17.30
C HIS A 729 -35.55 19.33 18.70
N LEU A 730 -34.37 19.81 19.10
CA LEU A 730 -33.69 19.52 20.37
C LEU A 730 -33.18 20.82 21.01
N PRO A 731 -34.04 21.78 21.36
CA PRO A 731 -33.63 23.11 21.83
C PRO A 731 -32.81 23.10 23.15
N GLN A 732 -32.76 21.96 23.84
CA GLN A 732 -31.94 21.76 25.04
C GLN A 732 -30.50 21.29 24.73
N VAL A 733 -30.23 20.91 23.48
CA VAL A 733 -28.90 20.50 23.02
C VAL A 733 -28.10 21.76 22.67
N GLY A 734 -26.84 21.78 23.10
CA GLY A 734 -25.91 22.88 22.89
C GLY A 734 -25.23 22.83 21.52
N LYS A 735 -24.03 23.41 21.45
CA LYS A 735 -23.29 23.56 20.19
C LYS A 735 -22.70 22.24 19.69
N ARG A 736 -22.46 22.20 18.38
CA ARG A 736 -21.61 21.20 17.71
C ARG A 736 -20.18 21.29 18.25
N ILE A 737 -19.56 20.16 18.57
CA ILE A 737 -18.17 20.10 19.07
C ILE A 737 -17.18 19.51 18.06
N ASN A 738 -17.66 18.70 17.12
CA ASN A 738 -16.90 18.10 16.02
C ASN A 738 -17.85 17.66 14.90
N ALA A 739 -17.29 17.31 13.75
CA ALA A 739 -18.03 16.79 12.61
C ALA A 739 -17.17 15.74 11.88
N TYR A 740 -17.84 14.82 11.19
CA TYR A 740 -17.24 13.72 10.46
C TYR A 740 -17.98 13.50 9.15
N THR A 741 -17.22 13.10 8.13
CA THR A 741 -17.74 12.72 6.81
C THR A 741 -17.36 11.27 6.55
N SER A 742 -18.33 10.44 6.16
CA SER A 742 -18.15 9.00 5.95
C SER A 742 -18.57 8.58 4.54
N PRO A 743 -17.80 7.71 3.87
CA PRO A 743 -18.16 7.19 2.55
C PRO A 743 -19.17 6.06 2.66
N TYR A 744 -20.34 6.21 2.05
CA TYR A 744 -21.35 5.16 1.96
C TYR A 744 -21.40 4.61 0.53
N THR A 745 -21.20 3.31 0.37
CA THR A 745 -21.44 2.67 -0.93
C THR A 745 -22.91 2.34 -1.10
N MET A 746 -23.52 2.82 -2.17
CA MET A 746 -24.95 2.71 -2.45
C MET A 746 -25.19 2.01 -3.78
N THR A 747 -26.28 1.26 -3.85
CA THR A 747 -26.90 0.83 -5.11
C THR A 747 -28.16 1.64 -5.35
N GLU A 748 -28.59 1.73 -6.60
CA GLU A 748 -29.80 2.48 -6.99
C GLU A 748 -31.06 1.99 -6.25
N ASP A 749 -31.15 0.68 -5.99
CA ASP A 749 -32.25 0.06 -5.25
C ASP A 749 -32.07 0.06 -3.73
N SER A 750 -30.94 0.56 -3.21
CA SER A 750 -30.57 0.56 -1.79
C SER A 750 -30.45 -0.83 -1.11
N TYR A 751 -30.32 -1.91 -1.89
CA TYR A 751 -30.00 -3.25 -1.39
C TYR A 751 -28.48 -3.46 -1.42
N PHE A 752 -27.92 -4.19 -0.45
CA PHE A 752 -26.52 -4.58 -0.58
C PHE A 752 -26.32 -5.70 -1.61
N ILE A 753 -25.07 -5.92 -1.97
CA ILE A 753 -24.64 -6.92 -2.94
C ILE A 753 -23.96 -8.04 -2.17
N MET A 754 -24.39 -9.28 -2.44
CA MET A 754 -23.81 -10.48 -1.86
C MET A 754 -23.97 -11.62 -2.85
N ASP A 755 -22.89 -11.94 -3.55
CA ASP A 755 -22.89 -12.96 -4.60
C ASP A 755 -21.46 -13.46 -4.90
N LYS A 756 -21.35 -14.47 -5.75
CA LYS A 756 -20.08 -14.89 -6.34
C LYS A 756 -19.80 -14.10 -7.61
N ILE A 757 -18.68 -13.40 -7.63
CA ILE A 757 -18.19 -12.73 -8.85
C ILE A 757 -17.27 -13.63 -9.67
N ALA A 758 -16.72 -14.68 -9.04
CA ALA A 758 -16.02 -15.79 -9.67
C ALA A 758 -16.28 -17.08 -8.86
N PRO A 759 -16.03 -18.29 -9.40
CA PRO A 759 -16.34 -19.55 -8.71
C PRO A 759 -15.81 -19.67 -7.27
N ASN A 760 -14.63 -19.09 -7.04
CA ASN A 760 -13.85 -19.08 -5.80
C ASN A 760 -13.79 -17.69 -5.13
N VAL A 761 -14.56 -16.70 -5.61
CA VAL A 761 -14.54 -15.32 -5.09
C VAL A 761 -15.95 -14.84 -4.79
N ALA A 762 -16.24 -14.62 -3.51
CA ALA A 762 -17.46 -13.97 -3.06
C ALA A 762 -17.22 -12.48 -2.83
N ILE A 763 -18.26 -11.66 -3.06
CA ILE A 763 -18.20 -10.21 -2.88
C ILE A 763 -19.32 -9.73 -1.96
N PHE A 764 -18.99 -8.81 -1.05
CA PHE A 764 -19.94 -7.97 -0.35
C PHE A 764 -19.67 -6.49 -0.66
N ALA A 765 -20.67 -5.80 -1.21
CA ALA A 765 -20.56 -4.39 -1.58
C ALA A 765 -21.89 -3.65 -1.45
N GLY A 766 -21.88 -2.32 -1.60
CA GLY A 766 -23.12 -1.54 -1.61
C GLY A 766 -23.89 -1.59 -0.30
N GLY A 767 -23.21 -1.47 0.85
CA GLY A 767 -23.82 -1.59 2.18
C GLY A 767 -25.08 -0.72 2.41
N SER A 768 -25.29 0.33 1.61
CA SER A 768 -26.53 1.11 1.48
C SER A 768 -27.10 1.61 2.81
N GLY A 769 -26.23 2.07 3.72
CA GLY A 769 -26.60 2.51 5.08
C GLY A 769 -27.14 1.40 6.01
N ARG A 770 -27.31 0.17 5.51
CA ARG A 770 -28.04 -0.93 6.18
C ARG A 770 -27.16 -2.11 6.56
N GLY A 771 -26.10 -2.40 5.81
CA GLY A 771 -25.31 -3.64 5.95
C GLY A 771 -24.81 -3.90 7.37
N PHE A 772 -24.30 -2.87 8.07
CA PHE A 772 -23.74 -3.03 9.41
C PHE A 772 -24.70 -3.66 10.42
N LYS A 773 -26.00 -3.35 10.28
CA LYS A 773 -27.08 -3.80 11.19
C LYS A 773 -27.18 -5.33 11.25
N PHE A 774 -26.71 -6.01 10.20
CA PHE A 774 -26.75 -7.45 10.01
C PHE A 774 -25.40 -8.17 10.22
N GLY A 775 -24.35 -7.47 10.67
CA GLY A 775 -22.93 -7.89 10.66
C GLY A 775 -22.67 -9.40 10.69
N PRO A 776 -22.80 -10.11 11.83
CA PRO A 776 -22.49 -11.54 11.96
C PRO A 776 -23.26 -12.44 10.98
N LEU A 777 -24.52 -12.13 10.70
CA LEU A 777 -25.33 -12.87 9.73
C LEU A 777 -24.79 -12.71 8.30
N LEU A 778 -24.23 -11.54 7.95
CA LEU A 778 -23.55 -11.37 6.67
C LEU A 778 -22.37 -12.35 6.56
N GLY A 779 -21.63 -12.54 7.65
CA GLY A 779 -20.54 -13.51 7.72
C GLY A 779 -20.99 -14.93 7.42
N ASP A 780 -22.12 -15.36 7.99
CA ASP A 780 -22.69 -16.70 7.73
C ASP A 780 -23.18 -16.86 6.29
N CYS A 781 -23.76 -15.80 5.72
CA CYS A 781 -24.16 -15.78 4.31
C CYS A 781 -22.93 -15.91 3.39
N MET A 782 -21.88 -15.12 3.63
CA MET A 782 -20.63 -15.17 2.84
C MET A 782 -19.93 -16.52 2.97
N SER A 783 -19.89 -17.08 4.18
CA SER A 783 -19.35 -18.40 4.47
C SER A 783 -20.09 -19.49 3.69
N SER A 784 -21.42 -19.49 3.72
CA SER A 784 -22.26 -20.45 2.99
C SER A 784 -22.11 -20.31 1.48
N LEU A 785 -22.14 -19.06 0.99
CA LEU A 785 -21.98 -18.73 -0.42
C LEU A 785 -20.66 -19.27 -0.96
N LEU A 786 -19.53 -18.99 -0.29
CA LEU A 786 -18.22 -19.49 -0.69
C LEU A 786 -18.18 -21.03 -0.85
N HIS A 787 -18.81 -21.75 0.07
CA HIS A 787 -18.81 -23.21 0.11
C HIS A 787 -19.94 -23.85 -0.73
N ASN A 788 -20.76 -23.05 -1.43
CA ASN A 788 -21.93 -23.50 -2.19
C ASN A 788 -22.95 -24.26 -1.32
N GLU A 789 -23.17 -23.78 -0.10
CA GLU A 789 -24.13 -24.31 0.87
C GLU A 789 -25.39 -23.44 0.92
N ASP A 790 -26.50 -24.02 1.38
CA ASP A 790 -27.72 -23.24 1.65
C ASP A 790 -27.45 -22.26 2.80
N GLY A 791 -27.63 -20.97 2.52
CA GLY A 791 -27.42 -19.90 3.49
C GLY A 791 -28.58 -19.74 4.49
N PRO A 792 -28.38 -18.94 5.55
CA PRO A 792 -29.40 -18.72 6.58
C PRO A 792 -30.60 -17.88 6.07
N VAL A 793 -30.42 -17.14 4.97
CA VAL A 793 -31.45 -16.32 4.32
C VAL A 793 -31.40 -16.44 2.80
N ASP A 794 -32.51 -16.11 2.12
CA ASP A 794 -32.56 -16.05 0.65
C ASP A 794 -31.73 -14.86 0.15
N LEU A 795 -30.68 -15.16 -0.64
CA LEU A 795 -29.75 -14.17 -1.18
C LEU A 795 -30.18 -13.63 -2.55
N LYS A 796 -31.25 -14.13 -3.16
CA LYS A 796 -31.72 -13.63 -4.47
C LYS A 796 -31.90 -12.11 -4.54
N PRO A 797 -32.42 -11.42 -3.51
CA PRO A 797 -32.53 -9.96 -3.52
C PRO A 797 -31.17 -9.23 -3.58
N PHE A 798 -30.08 -9.91 -3.22
CA PHE A 798 -28.72 -9.35 -3.15
C PHE A 798 -27.82 -9.78 -4.31
N SER A 799 -28.33 -10.55 -5.26
CA SER A 799 -27.55 -11.08 -6.40
C SER A 799 -27.00 -9.96 -7.29
N LEU A 800 -25.86 -10.23 -7.93
CA LEU A 800 -25.26 -9.39 -8.97
C LEU A 800 -26.13 -9.31 -10.23
N GLU A 801 -27.00 -10.29 -10.48
CA GLU A 801 -27.82 -10.40 -11.69
C GLU A 801 -29.10 -9.56 -11.67
N ARG A 802 -29.36 -8.85 -10.57
CA ARG A 802 -30.58 -8.05 -10.41
C ARG A 802 -30.55 -6.79 -11.29
N GLU A 803 -31.73 -6.36 -11.72
CA GLU A 803 -31.89 -5.26 -12.70
C GLU A 803 -31.17 -3.96 -12.31
N ALA A 804 -31.17 -3.61 -11.02
CA ALA A 804 -30.55 -2.38 -10.52
C ALA A 804 -29.02 -2.30 -10.71
N LEU A 805 -28.37 -3.43 -11.01
CA LEU A 805 -26.91 -3.52 -11.18
C LEU A 805 -26.50 -3.72 -12.64
N LYS A 806 -27.46 -3.84 -13.57
CA LYS A 806 -27.16 -3.95 -15.00
C LYS A 806 -26.68 -2.59 -15.52
N LEU A 807 -25.53 -2.60 -16.20
CA LEU A 807 -24.87 -1.42 -16.78
C LEU A 807 -25.56 -0.93 -18.06
#